data_AF-A0A094A0W7-F1
#
_entry.id   AF-A0A094A0W7-F1
#
_cell.length_a   1.000
_cell.length_b   1.000
_cell.length_c   1.000
_cell.angle_alpha   90.00
_cell.angle_beta   90.00
_cell.angle_gamma   90.00
#
_symmetry.space_group_name_H-M   'P 1'
#
loop_
_entity.id
_entity.type
_entity.pdbx_description
1 polymer ?
#
loop_
_entity_poly.entity_id
_entity_poly.type
_entity_poly.pdbx_seq_one_letter_code
_entity_poly.pdbx_strand_id
1 'polypeptide(L)'
;MAASIRCYKGFPTMRSVSAVALLAAASTTSAAVFEAETGTVAGGAVVASDLPGFSGTGYVTDFIDDAAVLTIDVAGLDAGDYEIKVLYNAQYGDKFTTLTVNGGSSTEVALPNVTTTTWETSSAGVFTLTAGTNTVSFARDWGYYLIDAITVTVPPVKPVVVVDVTTGAVAQAEDGIFNGVTAGSSVAGFSGTGYVEGFDVETDKLTFSLYSETKTLYDVILGYAGVYGGKQTTMSVNGAGGGEVVLLDTSTAASPWANATAGQVLLNAGNNTISFSNDWGWYLLDALYVSPSPPPAPHQVTKVLVAPNPLPETQNLYNTLLAKYGSGTIFSGQADTTGVTWLEENVGATPAIIGLDMIEYSPTRVEYGSTSTAVEDAIAFDKRGGIVAFQWHWNAPGDLINNDTVPWWKGFYSYGTTFDLTAALADPAGSDYALILRDLDAIAVQLLRLQAAQVPVLWRPLHEADGTWFWWGNFGPESSKALYKLMYTRFTQHHKLRNLIWLWNSVTPSWYPGNDIVDILSYDSYPAAGDHGPVGVQYQALLALGENKKMVTLPEVGSIPDPDILKAYHADWSYFVTWNDEYINADTYNDLAFKKKVYADPTVLKLKDLGNWKGVQAKYGQCGGNGYTGPSLCIVGTKCTSVAPPWFDQCL
;
A
#
# COMPACT_ATOMS: atom_id res chain seq x y z
N MET A 1 1.21 8.54 -32.89
CA MET A 1 0.45 7.29 -33.13
C MET A 1 -0.29 6.97 -31.85
N ALA A 2 -1.62 6.92 -31.92
CA ALA A 2 -2.50 6.76 -30.75
C ALA A 2 -2.32 5.36 -30.14
N ALA A 3 -1.85 5.29 -28.90
CA ALA A 3 -1.87 4.07 -28.11
C ALA A 3 -3.31 3.83 -27.62
N SER A 4 -3.93 2.81 -28.19
CA SER A 4 -5.23 2.27 -27.78
C SER A 4 -5.13 1.75 -26.35
N ILE A 5 -5.81 2.42 -25.42
CA ILE A 5 -6.15 1.86 -24.11
C ILE A 5 -7.14 0.72 -24.40
N ARG A 6 -6.67 -0.52 -24.30
CA ARG A 6 -7.56 -1.68 -24.33
C ARG A 6 -8.45 -1.61 -23.08
N CYS A 7 -9.69 -1.16 -23.28
CA CYS A 7 -10.79 -1.53 -22.41
C CYS A 7 -10.78 -3.06 -22.26
N TYR A 8 -10.60 -3.55 -21.03
CA TYR A 8 -10.82 -4.94 -20.67
C TYR A 8 -12.27 -5.29 -21.01
N LYS A 9 -12.48 -5.96 -22.15
CA LYS A 9 -13.77 -6.49 -22.56
C LYS A 9 -13.90 -7.93 -22.08
N GLY A 10 -14.88 -8.16 -21.20
CA GLY A 10 -15.49 -9.45 -20.95
C GLY A 10 -14.97 -10.18 -19.72
N PHE A 11 -15.57 -9.92 -18.56
CA PHE A 11 -15.61 -10.89 -17.48
C PHE A 11 -16.66 -11.96 -17.81
N PRO A 12 -16.42 -13.25 -17.49
CA PRO A 12 -17.49 -14.24 -17.51
C PRO A 12 -18.55 -13.83 -16.49
N THR A 13 -19.82 -14.07 -16.83
CA THR A 13 -20.97 -13.88 -15.94
C THR A 13 -20.78 -14.68 -14.65
N MET A 14 -20.28 -14.03 -13.60
CA MET A 14 -20.22 -14.61 -12.25
C MET A 14 -21.67 -14.82 -11.77
N ARG A 15 -21.96 -16.05 -11.34
CA ARG A 15 -23.26 -16.39 -10.77
C ARG A 15 -23.34 -15.86 -9.33
N SER A 16 -24.46 -15.26 -8.97
CA SER A 16 -24.86 -15.10 -7.57
C SER A 16 -24.95 -16.51 -6.95
N VAL A 17 -24.07 -16.79 -5.98
CA VAL A 17 -24.12 -18.02 -5.17
C VAL A 17 -24.62 -17.64 -3.77
N SER A 18 -25.42 -18.54 -3.19
CA SER A 18 -26.19 -18.35 -1.96
C SER A 18 -25.34 -17.83 -0.79
N ALA A 19 -25.66 -16.63 -0.32
CA ALA A 19 -25.17 -16.11 0.95
C ALA A 19 -25.70 -16.96 2.11
N VAL A 20 -24.85 -17.23 3.11
CA VAL A 20 -25.25 -17.85 4.37
C VAL A 20 -25.42 -16.73 5.38
N ALA A 21 -26.68 -16.37 5.66
CA ALA A 21 -26.99 -15.48 6.77
C ALA A 21 -26.71 -16.26 8.07
N LEU A 22 -25.71 -15.83 8.85
CA LEU A 22 -25.64 -16.26 10.24
C LEU A 22 -26.79 -15.56 10.98
N LEU A 23 -27.85 -16.30 11.29
CA LEU A 23 -28.86 -15.81 12.22
C LEU A 23 -28.19 -15.66 13.58
N ALA A 24 -27.84 -14.42 13.94
CA ALA A 24 -27.84 -14.04 15.34
C ALA A 24 -29.25 -14.32 15.86
N ALA A 25 -29.36 -15.09 16.94
CA ALA A 25 -30.65 -15.34 17.58
C ALA A 25 -31.28 -13.97 17.88
N ALA A 26 -32.35 -13.64 17.16
CA ALA A 26 -33.10 -12.42 17.40
C ALA A 26 -33.56 -12.48 18.86
N SER A 27 -32.96 -11.64 19.70
CA SER A 27 -33.47 -11.35 21.02
C SER A 27 -34.87 -10.81 20.83
N THR A 28 -35.89 -11.60 21.13
CA THR A 28 -37.29 -11.15 21.17
C THR A 28 -37.49 -10.34 22.45
N THR A 29 -36.83 -9.20 22.56
CA THR A 29 -37.22 -8.15 23.52
C THR A 29 -38.53 -7.56 23.01
N SER A 30 -39.61 -7.73 23.76
CA SER A 30 -40.90 -7.11 23.45
C SER A 30 -40.76 -5.59 23.43
N ALA A 31 -41.37 -4.92 22.45
CA ALA A 31 -41.43 -3.47 22.39
C ALA A 31 -41.96 -2.88 23.70
N ALA A 32 -41.25 -1.92 24.29
CA ALA A 32 -41.75 -1.15 25.41
C ALA A 32 -42.65 -0.04 24.87
N VAL A 33 -43.88 0.05 25.36
CA VAL A 33 -44.85 1.08 24.95
C VAL A 33 -44.98 2.09 26.07
N PHE A 34 -44.89 3.37 25.72
CA PHE A 34 -45.08 4.49 26.64
C PHE A 34 -46.20 5.37 26.11
N GLU A 35 -47.30 5.39 26.87
CA GLU A 35 -48.54 6.08 26.52
C GLU A 35 -48.37 7.60 26.66
N ALA A 36 -48.75 8.36 25.64
CA ALA A 36 -48.51 9.80 25.56
C ALA A 36 -49.24 10.57 26.66
N GLU A 37 -50.44 10.12 27.05
CA GLU A 37 -51.24 10.75 28.09
C GLU A 37 -50.67 10.60 29.51
N THR A 38 -49.67 9.75 29.68
CA THR A 38 -48.90 9.66 30.94
C THR A 38 -47.73 10.64 31.00
N GLY A 39 -47.40 11.26 29.87
CA GLY A 39 -46.35 12.27 29.75
C GLY A 39 -46.73 13.62 30.36
N THR A 40 -45.71 14.46 30.56
CA THR A 40 -45.90 15.85 30.98
C THR A 40 -46.23 16.71 29.76
N VAL A 41 -47.42 17.32 29.76
CA VAL A 41 -47.86 18.26 28.72
C VAL A 41 -47.68 19.72 29.17
N ALA A 42 -47.27 20.60 28.26
CA ALA A 42 -47.08 22.03 28.49
C ALA A 42 -47.46 22.85 27.26
N GLY A 43 -47.61 24.17 27.44
CA GLY A 43 -47.83 25.14 26.36
C GLY A 43 -49.03 24.84 25.46
N GLY A 44 -50.18 24.54 26.04
CA GLY A 44 -51.41 24.36 25.25
C GLY A 44 -51.60 22.98 24.63
N ALA A 45 -50.61 22.08 24.65
CA ALA A 45 -50.84 20.66 24.38
C ALA A 45 -51.77 20.07 25.45
N VAL A 46 -52.71 19.23 25.05
CA VAL A 46 -53.71 18.65 25.95
C VAL A 46 -53.89 17.15 25.75
N VAL A 47 -54.26 16.46 26.81
CA VAL A 47 -54.73 15.08 26.76
C VAL A 47 -56.20 15.07 26.35
N ALA A 48 -56.53 14.25 25.35
CA ALA A 48 -57.88 14.04 24.84
C ALA A 48 -58.19 12.54 24.67
N SER A 49 -59.46 12.21 24.46
CA SER A 49 -59.94 10.82 24.36
C SER A 49 -61.23 10.71 23.53
N ASP A 50 -61.50 11.70 22.68
CA ASP A 50 -62.74 11.83 21.92
C ASP A 50 -62.74 11.05 20.59
N LEU A 51 -61.56 10.65 20.08
CA LEU A 51 -61.43 9.75 18.94
C LEU A 51 -61.38 8.28 19.39
N PRO A 52 -61.95 7.33 18.62
CA PRO A 52 -61.78 5.91 18.91
C PRO A 52 -60.40 5.39 18.45
N GLY A 53 -59.95 4.27 19.04
CA GLY A 53 -58.83 3.46 18.51
C GLY A 53 -57.43 3.77 19.05
N PHE A 54 -57.31 4.71 20.00
CA PHE A 54 -56.06 5.00 20.72
C PHE A 54 -55.71 3.91 21.75
N SER A 55 -54.46 3.83 22.20
CA SER A 55 -53.99 2.96 23.28
C SER A 55 -54.12 3.61 24.67
N GLY A 56 -54.09 2.81 25.72
CA GLY A 56 -54.25 3.34 27.09
C GLY A 56 -55.61 4.01 27.34
N THR A 57 -55.55 5.26 27.80
CA THR A 57 -56.69 6.05 28.29
C THR A 57 -56.92 7.35 27.53
N GLY A 58 -56.01 7.74 26.64
CA GLY A 58 -56.14 8.91 25.79
C GLY A 58 -54.95 9.09 24.86
N TYR A 59 -54.84 10.27 24.26
CA TYR A 59 -53.74 10.70 23.42
C TYR A 59 -53.47 12.19 23.66
N VAL A 60 -52.36 12.69 23.16
CA VAL A 60 -52.00 14.12 23.26
C VAL A 60 -52.22 14.82 21.92
N THR A 61 -52.83 15.99 21.97
CA THR A 61 -53.18 16.82 20.81
C THR A 61 -52.95 18.31 21.09
N ASP A 62 -53.38 19.16 20.17
CA ASP A 62 -53.32 20.62 20.23
C ASP A 62 -51.89 21.17 20.36
N PHE A 63 -50.96 20.59 19.57
CA PHE A 63 -49.65 21.17 19.28
C PHE A 63 -49.78 22.43 18.39
N ILE A 64 -50.51 23.44 18.88
CA ILE A 64 -50.94 24.63 18.12
C ILE A 64 -49.94 25.77 18.24
N ASP A 65 -49.39 25.98 19.45
CA ASP A 65 -48.42 27.04 19.71
C ASP A 65 -46.99 26.49 19.82
N ASP A 66 -45.99 27.35 19.67
CA ASP A 66 -44.57 26.95 19.70
C ASP A 66 -44.10 26.58 21.12
N ALA A 67 -44.93 26.80 22.15
CA ALA A 67 -44.67 26.36 23.50
C ALA A 67 -45.24 24.96 23.79
N ALA A 68 -46.06 24.40 22.88
CA ALA A 68 -46.72 23.12 23.02
C ALA A 68 -45.70 21.98 22.99
N VAL A 69 -45.59 21.30 24.14
CA VAL A 69 -44.62 20.24 24.36
C VAL A 69 -45.29 19.06 25.06
N LEU A 70 -44.97 17.86 24.59
CA LEU A 70 -45.21 16.59 25.28
C LEU A 70 -43.85 16.01 25.68
N THR A 71 -43.64 15.67 26.94
CA THR A 71 -42.45 14.94 27.39
C THR A 71 -42.83 13.62 28.04
N ILE A 72 -42.37 12.51 27.46
CA ILE A 72 -42.60 11.16 27.95
C ILE A 72 -41.34 10.67 28.67
N ASP A 73 -41.49 10.19 29.89
CA ASP A 73 -40.42 9.55 30.65
C ASP A 73 -40.30 8.07 30.23
N VAL A 74 -39.17 7.74 29.60
CA VAL A 74 -38.81 6.39 29.16
C VAL A 74 -37.84 5.78 30.17
N ALA A 75 -38.35 4.91 31.02
CA ALA A 75 -37.59 4.25 32.09
C ALA A 75 -37.64 2.72 31.97
N GLY A 76 -36.73 2.04 32.66
CA GLY A 76 -36.71 0.57 32.74
C GLY A 76 -36.05 -0.12 31.53
N LEU A 77 -35.28 0.64 30.73
CA LEU A 77 -34.46 0.13 29.64
C LEU A 77 -32.98 0.19 30.03
N ASP A 78 -32.20 -0.79 29.57
CA ASP A 78 -30.75 -0.77 29.69
C ASP A 78 -30.17 0.31 28.76
N ALA A 79 -28.98 0.83 29.10
CA ALA A 79 -28.28 1.76 28.22
C ALA A 79 -27.98 1.11 26.86
N GLY A 80 -28.25 1.82 25.76
CA GLY A 80 -28.07 1.31 24.41
C GLY A 80 -28.87 2.09 23.38
N ASP A 81 -28.78 1.67 22.13
CA ASP A 81 -29.51 2.28 21.02
C ASP A 81 -30.90 1.66 20.87
N TYR A 82 -31.91 2.50 20.69
CA TYR A 82 -33.31 2.09 20.53
C TYR A 82 -33.94 2.81 19.34
N GLU A 83 -34.67 2.06 18.50
CA GLU A 83 -35.60 2.65 17.55
C GLU A 83 -36.83 3.16 18.32
N ILE A 84 -37.18 4.42 18.10
CA ILE A 84 -38.41 5.03 18.62
C ILE A 84 -39.40 5.15 17.46
N LYS A 85 -40.58 4.56 17.59
CA LYS A 85 -41.71 4.79 16.67
C LYS A 85 -42.84 5.51 17.38
N VAL A 86 -43.41 6.49 16.70
CA VAL A 86 -44.53 7.30 17.18
C VAL A 86 -45.81 6.67 16.67
N LEU A 87 -46.72 6.28 17.56
CA LEU A 87 -48.10 5.95 17.21
C LEU A 87 -48.90 7.25 17.17
N TYR A 88 -49.46 7.58 16.01
CA TYR A 88 -49.98 8.91 15.74
C TYR A 88 -51.27 8.87 14.90
N ASN A 89 -51.95 10.00 14.88
CA ASN A 89 -53.03 10.28 13.94
C ASN A 89 -52.84 11.68 13.32
N ALA A 90 -52.90 11.78 12.00
CA ALA A 90 -52.61 12.98 11.21
C ALA A 90 -53.68 13.17 10.12
N GLN A 91 -54.80 13.72 10.52
CA GLN A 91 -55.93 14.06 9.65
C GLN A 91 -55.52 15.31 8.86
N TYR A 92 -55.92 15.45 7.59
CA TYR A 92 -55.66 16.64 6.76
C TYR A 92 -54.26 16.74 6.10
N GLY A 93 -53.73 15.62 5.59
CA GLY A 93 -52.47 15.57 4.83
C GLY A 93 -51.27 15.18 5.70
N ASP A 94 -50.08 15.11 5.10
CA ASP A 94 -48.84 14.80 5.81
C ASP A 94 -48.52 15.91 6.84
N LYS A 95 -47.94 15.49 7.96
CA LYS A 95 -47.61 16.34 9.11
C LYS A 95 -46.18 16.08 9.56
N PHE A 96 -45.66 16.99 10.36
CA PHE A 96 -44.33 16.85 10.94
C PHE A 96 -44.39 17.26 12.42
N THR A 97 -43.62 16.56 13.24
CA THR A 97 -43.34 16.93 14.63
C THR A 97 -41.83 16.90 14.84
N THR A 98 -41.34 17.57 15.87
CA THR A 98 -39.94 17.45 16.26
C THR A 98 -39.82 16.57 17.49
N LEU A 99 -38.84 15.66 17.49
CA LEU A 99 -38.52 14.78 18.61
C LEU A 99 -37.11 15.11 19.13
N THR A 100 -36.96 15.19 20.44
CA THR A 100 -35.67 15.28 21.14
C THR A 100 -35.58 14.20 22.21
N VAL A 101 -34.39 13.61 22.38
CA VAL A 101 -34.09 12.65 23.46
C VAL A 101 -33.10 13.29 24.42
N ASN A 102 -33.43 13.32 25.71
CA ASN A 102 -32.59 13.87 26.79
C ASN A 102 -32.10 15.31 26.53
N GLY A 103 -32.90 16.13 25.84
CA GLY A 103 -32.52 17.51 25.48
C GLY A 103 -31.42 17.61 24.41
N GLY A 104 -31.14 16.53 23.68
CA GLY A 104 -30.23 16.51 22.53
C GLY A 104 -30.80 17.22 21.29
N SER A 105 -30.13 17.03 20.15
CA SER A 105 -30.54 17.59 18.87
C SER A 105 -31.96 17.17 18.46
N SER A 106 -32.72 18.10 17.90
CA SER A 106 -34.06 17.84 17.37
C SER A 106 -34.01 17.06 16.06
N THR A 107 -34.84 16.02 15.97
CA THR A 107 -35.10 15.24 14.74
C THR A 107 -36.51 15.53 14.27
N GLU A 108 -36.68 15.89 13.00
CA GLU A 108 -38.01 16.02 12.38
C GLU A 108 -38.57 14.63 12.08
N VAL A 109 -39.80 14.37 12.51
CA VAL A 109 -40.51 13.10 12.33
C VAL A 109 -41.67 13.32 11.39
N ALA A 110 -41.63 12.67 10.23
CA ALA A 110 -42.73 12.68 9.28
C ALA A 110 -43.90 11.85 9.80
N LEU A 111 -45.10 12.41 9.72
CA LEU A 111 -46.37 11.79 10.11
C LEU A 111 -47.29 11.76 8.87
N PRO A 112 -47.17 10.73 8.00
CA PRO A 112 -48.00 10.58 6.81
C PRO A 112 -49.50 10.66 7.08
N ASN A 113 -50.27 11.16 6.11
CA ASN A 113 -51.71 11.32 6.26
C ASN A 113 -52.43 10.01 6.60
N VAL A 114 -53.31 10.07 7.60
CA VAL A 114 -54.23 8.99 7.95
C VAL A 114 -55.68 9.48 8.02
N THR A 115 -56.63 8.54 8.16
CA THR A 115 -58.06 8.83 8.32
C THR A 115 -58.45 9.02 9.78
N THR A 116 -59.65 9.54 10.02
CA THR A 116 -60.14 9.90 11.35
C THR A 116 -60.33 8.73 12.32
N THR A 117 -60.26 7.48 11.83
CA THR A 117 -60.43 6.25 12.63
C THR A 117 -59.19 5.36 12.63
N THR A 118 -58.07 5.81 12.08
CA THR A 118 -56.85 5.00 11.90
C THR A 118 -55.68 5.65 12.61
N TRP A 119 -55.01 4.89 13.47
CA TRP A 119 -53.74 5.23 14.10
C TRP A 119 -52.64 4.43 13.41
N GLU A 120 -51.55 5.09 13.06
CA GLU A 120 -50.41 4.48 12.35
C GLU A 120 -49.11 4.75 13.10
N THR A 121 -48.09 3.95 12.81
CA THR A 121 -46.76 4.15 13.40
C THR A 121 -45.80 4.77 12.39
N SER A 122 -45.07 5.81 12.78
CA SER A 122 -43.95 6.36 12.02
C SER A 122 -42.64 6.21 12.79
N SER A 123 -41.54 5.89 12.11
CA SER A 123 -40.22 5.81 12.77
C SER A 123 -39.66 7.21 12.97
N ALA A 124 -39.28 7.53 14.21
CA ALA A 124 -38.58 8.75 14.55
C ALA A 124 -37.05 8.61 14.44
N GLY A 125 -36.54 7.40 14.22
CA GLY A 125 -35.12 7.09 14.15
C GLY A 125 -34.61 6.27 15.34
N VAL A 126 -33.29 6.07 15.36
CA VAL A 126 -32.58 5.33 16.41
C VAL A 126 -31.87 6.34 17.33
N PHE A 127 -32.07 6.19 18.63
CA PHE A 127 -31.53 7.08 19.64
C PHE A 127 -30.80 6.30 20.72
N THR A 128 -29.66 6.82 21.18
CA THR A 128 -28.93 6.27 22.32
C THR A 128 -29.62 6.69 23.62
N LEU A 129 -30.11 5.71 24.37
CA LEU A 129 -30.65 5.88 25.72
C LEU A 129 -29.57 5.59 26.76
N THR A 130 -29.57 6.37 27.83
CA THR A 130 -28.72 6.16 29.00
C THR A 130 -29.38 5.23 30.01
N ALA A 131 -28.61 4.63 30.91
CA ALA A 131 -29.18 3.81 31.98
C ALA A 131 -30.03 4.68 32.92
N GLY A 132 -31.24 4.23 33.24
CA GLY A 132 -32.18 4.95 34.10
C GLY A 132 -33.35 5.53 33.31
N THR A 133 -33.84 6.71 33.72
CA THR A 133 -34.94 7.40 33.05
C THR A 133 -34.40 8.34 32.00
N ASN A 134 -34.92 8.23 30.78
CA ASN A 134 -34.65 9.12 29.65
C ASN A 134 -35.92 9.94 29.34
N THR A 135 -35.78 11.12 28.76
CA THR A 135 -36.93 11.94 28.32
C THR A 135 -37.04 11.94 26.80
N VAL A 136 -38.23 11.66 26.28
CA VAL A 136 -38.56 11.81 24.86
C VAL A 136 -39.57 12.95 24.73
N SER A 137 -39.13 14.06 24.15
CA SER A 137 -39.92 15.27 24.06
C SER A 137 -40.32 15.57 22.62
N PHE A 138 -41.62 15.79 22.41
CA PHE A 138 -42.23 16.22 21.17
C PHE A 138 -42.58 17.70 21.25
N ALA A 139 -42.28 18.46 20.20
CA ALA A 139 -42.71 19.84 20.06
C ALA A 139 -43.37 20.08 18.71
N ARG A 140 -44.15 21.17 18.65
CA ARG A 140 -44.82 21.62 17.44
C ARG A 140 -43.83 21.75 16.29
N ASP A 141 -44.28 21.34 15.11
CA ASP A 141 -43.64 21.66 13.84
C ASP A 141 -44.71 22.02 12.81
N TRP A 142 -45.15 21.07 11.96
CA TRP A 142 -46.10 21.36 10.89
C TRP A 142 -47.43 20.62 10.99
N GLY A 143 -48.50 21.43 11.14
CA GLY A 143 -49.90 21.07 11.00
C GLY A 143 -50.54 20.43 12.23
N TYR A 144 -51.76 19.90 12.06
CA TYR A 144 -52.54 19.25 13.13
C TYR A 144 -52.31 17.73 13.16
N TYR A 145 -51.84 17.21 14.29
CA TYR A 145 -51.58 15.79 14.53
C TYR A 145 -51.82 15.44 16.01
N LEU A 146 -51.96 14.15 16.27
CA LEU A 146 -52.23 13.55 17.56
C LEU A 146 -51.15 12.49 17.83
N ILE A 147 -50.64 12.41 19.05
CA ILE A 147 -49.67 11.40 19.48
C ILE A 147 -50.32 10.52 20.55
N ASP A 148 -50.43 9.24 20.26
CA ASP A 148 -51.04 8.23 21.13
C ASP A 148 -50.03 7.64 22.10
N ALA A 149 -48.93 7.14 21.55
CA ALA A 149 -47.88 6.48 22.31
C ALA A 149 -46.57 6.52 21.53
N ILE A 150 -45.49 6.18 22.22
CA ILE A 150 -44.23 5.77 21.57
C ILE A 150 -43.98 4.30 21.85
N THR A 151 -43.42 3.62 20.85
CA THR A 151 -42.83 2.30 21.03
C THR A 151 -41.32 2.43 20.96
N VAL A 152 -40.64 1.86 21.94
CA VAL A 152 -39.19 1.85 22.07
C VAL A 152 -38.72 0.41 21.97
N THR A 153 -37.97 0.11 20.91
CA THR A 153 -37.49 -1.23 20.60
C THR A 153 -36.00 -1.21 20.36
N VAL A 154 -35.30 -2.26 20.77
CA VAL A 154 -33.93 -2.49 20.29
C VAL A 154 -34.01 -2.54 18.75
N PRO A 155 -33.23 -1.72 18.02
CA PRO A 155 -33.30 -1.70 16.57
C PRO A 155 -32.98 -3.10 16.05
N PRO A 156 -33.67 -3.57 14.99
CA PRO A 156 -33.35 -4.86 14.40
C PRO A 156 -31.87 -4.88 13.98
N VAL A 157 -31.09 -5.78 14.58
CA VAL A 157 -29.70 -5.97 14.17
C VAL A 157 -29.74 -6.58 12.78
N LYS A 158 -29.31 -5.81 11.78
CA LYS A 158 -29.17 -6.29 10.41
C LYS A 158 -28.33 -7.58 10.44
N PRO A 159 -28.84 -8.71 9.91
CA PRO A 159 -28.09 -9.96 9.90
C PRO A 159 -26.75 -9.77 9.18
N VAL A 160 -25.66 -10.24 9.78
CA VAL A 160 -24.36 -10.21 9.12
C VAL A 160 -24.38 -11.22 7.97
N VAL A 161 -24.27 -10.70 6.76
CA VAL A 161 -24.17 -11.52 5.55
C VAL A 161 -22.71 -11.92 5.36
N VAL A 162 -22.42 -13.22 5.41
CA VAL A 162 -21.10 -13.76 5.08
C VAL A 162 -21.13 -14.32 3.67
N VAL A 163 -20.29 -13.77 2.81
CA VAL A 163 -20.20 -14.16 1.40
C VAL A 163 -19.07 -15.17 1.20
N ASP A 164 -19.39 -16.37 0.73
CA ASP A 164 -18.38 -17.37 0.36
C ASP A 164 -17.69 -16.94 -0.94
N VAL A 165 -16.42 -16.56 -0.82
CA VAL A 165 -15.59 -16.12 -1.94
C VAL A 165 -14.67 -17.21 -2.46
N THR A 166 -14.76 -18.45 -1.97
CA THR A 166 -13.82 -19.56 -2.26
C THR A 166 -13.58 -19.76 -3.77
N THR A 167 -14.62 -19.61 -4.59
CA THR A 167 -14.52 -19.72 -6.06
C THR A 167 -14.72 -18.38 -6.78
N GLY A 168 -14.64 -17.28 -6.03
CA GLY A 168 -14.98 -15.93 -6.44
C GLY A 168 -16.47 -15.61 -6.26
N ALA A 169 -16.75 -14.41 -5.77
CA ALA A 169 -18.10 -13.91 -5.53
C ALA A 169 -18.13 -12.38 -5.49
N VAL A 170 -19.35 -11.83 -5.40
CA VAL A 170 -19.59 -10.40 -5.20
C VAL A 170 -20.30 -10.23 -3.87
N ALA A 171 -19.73 -9.41 -2.98
CA ALA A 171 -20.36 -8.99 -1.74
C ALA A 171 -20.97 -7.61 -1.93
N GLN A 172 -22.28 -7.47 -1.70
CA GLN A 172 -23.01 -6.21 -1.87
C GLN A 172 -22.70 -5.25 -0.71
N ALA A 173 -22.46 -3.97 -1.00
CA ALA A 173 -22.11 -2.99 0.03
C ALA A 173 -23.26 -2.80 1.00
N GLU A 174 -24.49 -2.76 0.50
CA GLU A 174 -25.70 -2.61 1.29
C GLU A 174 -26.04 -3.83 2.14
N ASP A 175 -25.28 -4.94 2.06
CA ASP A 175 -25.32 -6.10 2.96
C ASP A 175 -24.23 -6.07 4.05
N GLY A 176 -23.28 -5.13 3.96
CA GLY A 176 -22.18 -4.98 4.90
C GLY A 176 -22.58 -4.47 6.29
N ILE A 177 -21.61 -4.42 7.19
CA ILE A 177 -21.73 -3.84 8.53
C ILE A 177 -21.36 -2.36 8.45
N PHE A 178 -22.28 -1.50 8.89
CA PHE A 178 -22.13 -0.04 8.82
C PHE A 178 -21.63 0.51 10.16
N ASN A 179 -20.76 1.50 10.09
CA ASN A 179 -20.39 2.38 11.20
C ASN A 179 -20.44 3.81 10.67
N GLY A 180 -21.37 4.65 11.14
CA GLY A 180 -21.56 6.03 10.68
C GLY A 180 -22.13 6.22 9.27
N VAL A 181 -22.09 5.19 8.41
CA VAL A 181 -22.59 5.20 7.03
C VAL A 181 -24.03 4.68 6.91
N THR A 182 -24.70 4.99 5.80
CA THR A 182 -26.08 4.55 5.51
C THR A 182 -26.20 3.91 4.13
N ALA A 183 -27.27 3.14 3.91
CA ALA A 183 -27.58 2.59 2.59
C ALA A 183 -28.39 3.60 1.76
N GLY A 184 -28.03 3.74 0.48
CA GLY A 184 -28.69 4.58 -0.50
C GLY A 184 -29.16 3.79 -1.72
N SER A 185 -30.11 4.36 -2.47
CA SER A 185 -30.61 3.76 -3.73
C SER A 185 -31.01 4.82 -4.76
N SER A 186 -30.56 6.07 -4.59
CA SER A 186 -31.01 7.20 -5.43
C SER A 186 -30.24 7.30 -6.75
N VAL A 187 -28.95 6.92 -6.75
CA VAL A 187 -28.10 6.90 -7.94
C VAL A 187 -28.30 5.61 -8.72
N ALA A 188 -28.90 5.67 -9.91
CA ALA A 188 -29.15 4.48 -10.72
C ALA A 188 -27.87 3.76 -11.18
N GLY A 189 -27.95 2.45 -11.40
CA GLY A 189 -26.88 1.65 -12.00
C GLY A 189 -26.00 0.85 -11.03
N PHE A 190 -26.32 0.87 -9.73
CA PHE A 190 -25.71 0.01 -8.72
C PHE A 190 -26.04 -1.47 -8.94
N SER A 191 -25.27 -2.35 -8.31
CA SER A 191 -25.54 -3.78 -8.20
C SER A 191 -26.41 -4.08 -6.98
N GLY A 192 -27.05 -5.25 -6.95
CA GLY A 192 -27.92 -5.62 -5.83
C GLY A 192 -29.16 -4.73 -5.70
N THR A 193 -29.37 -4.21 -4.49
CA THR A 193 -30.54 -3.44 -4.05
C THR A 193 -30.22 -1.99 -3.70
N GLY A 194 -28.94 -1.63 -3.59
CA GLY A 194 -28.51 -0.28 -3.27
C GLY A 194 -27.00 -0.10 -3.29
N TYR A 195 -26.51 0.85 -2.50
CA TYR A 195 -25.10 1.14 -2.26
C TYR A 195 -24.96 1.73 -0.85
N VAL A 196 -23.75 2.05 -0.43
CA VAL A 196 -23.45 2.70 0.85
C VAL A 196 -22.89 4.10 0.62
N GLU A 197 -23.38 5.06 1.39
CA GLU A 197 -23.01 6.48 1.37
C GLU A 197 -22.89 7.06 2.79
N GLY A 198 -22.57 8.36 2.89
CA GLY A 198 -22.39 9.03 4.18
C GLY A 198 -21.01 8.81 4.80
N PHE A 199 -19.96 8.77 3.98
CA PHE A 199 -18.57 8.85 4.45
C PHE A 199 -18.16 10.31 4.59
N ASP A 200 -18.39 10.93 5.74
CA ASP A 200 -18.17 12.35 5.98
C ASP A 200 -17.37 12.66 7.27
N VAL A 201 -17.24 11.70 8.19
CA VAL A 201 -16.40 11.80 9.40
C VAL A 201 -15.39 10.64 9.53
N GLU A 202 -14.29 10.87 10.24
CA GLU A 202 -13.13 9.94 10.30
C GLU A 202 -13.50 8.51 10.76
N THR A 203 -14.53 8.38 11.59
CA THR A 203 -14.97 7.07 12.13
C THR A 203 -15.81 6.24 11.16
N ASP A 204 -16.26 6.82 10.04
CA ASP A 204 -17.17 6.15 9.13
C ASP A 204 -16.50 4.97 8.45
N LYS A 205 -17.22 3.86 8.34
CA LYS A 205 -16.65 2.60 7.88
C LYS A 205 -17.72 1.64 7.39
N LEU A 206 -17.41 0.99 6.27
CA LEU A 206 -18.14 -0.17 5.76
C LEU A 206 -17.28 -1.43 5.95
N THR A 207 -17.87 -2.52 6.45
CA THR A 207 -17.19 -3.82 6.57
C THR A 207 -17.93 -4.95 5.89
N PHE A 208 -17.25 -5.60 4.95
CA PHE A 208 -17.67 -6.83 4.30
C PHE A 208 -17.23 -8.04 5.12
N SER A 209 -18.11 -9.03 5.27
CA SER A 209 -17.79 -10.32 5.89
C SER A 209 -17.71 -11.41 4.83
N LEU A 210 -16.57 -12.10 4.76
CA LEU A 210 -16.24 -13.05 3.70
C LEU A 210 -15.86 -14.41 4.29
N TYR A 211 -16.13 -15.49 3.57
CA TYR A 211 -15.66 -16.84 3.90
C TYR A 211 -14.73 -17.37 2.80
N SER A 212 -13.63 -17.99 3.19
CA SER A 212 -12.72 -18.71 2.29
C SER A 212 -12.45 -20.10 2.84
N GLU A 213 -12.59 -21.16 2.04
CA GLU A 213 -12.31 -22.53 2.49
C GLU A 213 -10.84 -22.74 2.88
N THR A 214 -9.92 -22.06 2.21
CA THR A 214 -8.47 -22.18 2.44
C THR A 214 -7.83 -20.81 2.62
N LYS A 215 -6.62 -20.80 3.20
CA LYS A 215 -5.81 -19.58 3.23
C LYS A 215 -5.19 -19.37 1.85
N THR A 216 -5.68 -18.39 1.10
CA THR A 216 -5.25 -18.12 -0.29
C THR A 216 -5.40 -16.65 -0.65
N LEU A 217 -4.71 -16.26 -1.73
CA LEU A 217 -4.72 -14.90 -2.26
C LEU A 217 -5.96 -14.68 -3.14
N TYR A 218 -6.57 -13.50 -3.01
CA TYR A 218 -7.71 -13.05 -3.80
C TYR A 218 -7.43 -11.68 -4.41
N ASP A 219 -7.80 -11.51 -5.67
CA ASP A 219 -7.88 -10.20 -6.32
C ASP A 219 -9.17 -9.50 -5.84
N VAL A 220 -9.05 -8.25 -5.42
CA VAL A 220 -10.17 -7.45 -4.89
C VAL A 220 -10.38 -6.23 -5.77
N ILE A 221 -11.62 -6.04 -6.20
CA ILE A 221 -12.07 -4.87 -6.94
C ILE A 221 -13.24 -4.26 -6.18
N LEU A 222 -13.14 -2.96 -5.91
CA LEU A 222 -14.19 -2.18 -5.26
C LEU A 222 -15.02 -1.46 -6.34
N GLY A 223 -16.31 -1.75 -6.38
CA GLY A 223 -17.30 -0.98 -7.12
C GLY A 223 -17.64 0.29 -6.36
N TYR A 224 -17.50 1.43 -7.01
CA TYR A 224 -17.64 2.74 -6.38
C TYR A 224 -18.23 3.79 -7.33
N ALA A 225 -18.67 4.91 -6.79
CA ALA A 225 -18.96 6.13 -7.54
C ALA A 225 -18.27 7.35 -6.90
N GLY A 226 -17.37 7.98 -7.65
CA GLY A 226 -16.66 9.21 -7.30
C GLY A 226 -17.36 10.46 -7.83
N VAL A 227 -18.66 10.61 -7.55
CA VAL A 227 -19.49 11.69 -8.10
C VAL A 227 -19.13 13.09 -7.57
N TYR A 228 -18.32 13.15 -6.49
CA TYR A 228 -17.83 14.38 -5.88
C TYR A 228 -16.36 14.68 -6.24
N GLY A 229 -15.87 14.14 -7.36
CA GLY A 229 -14.48 14.25 -7.81
C GLY A 229 -13.62 13.08 -7.33
N GLY A 230 -12.34 13.03 -7.74
CA GLY A 230 -11.39 12.00 -7.30
C GLY A 230 -11.23 11.98 -5.76
N LYS A 231 -11.21 10.78 -5.18
CA LYS A 231 -11.12 10.50 -3.74
C LYS A 231 -10.20 9.31 -3.46
N GLN A 232 -10.07 8.97 -2.19
CA GLN A 232 -9.49 7.72 -1.73
C GLN A 232 -10.21 7.21 -0.48
N THR A 233 -10.10 5.90 -0.23
CA THR A 233 -10.54 5.22 0.99
C THR A 233 -9.41 4.35 1.52
N THR A 234 -9.39 4.09 2.81
CA THR A 234 -8.42 3.19 3.44
C THR A 234 -9.01 1.79 3.58
N MET A 235 -8.39 0.79 2.95
CA MET A 235 -8.78 -0.61 3.06
C MET A 235 -7.98 -1.33 4.16
N SER A 236 -8.65 -2.11 5.01
CA SER A 236 -8.03 -3.03 5.97
C SER A 236 -8.58 -4.45 5.82
N VAL A 237 -7.76 -5.46 6.14
CA VAL A 237 -8.14 -6.88 6.05
C VAL A 237 -7.98 -7.50 7.43
N ASN A 238 -9.03 -8.11 7.97
CA ASN A 238 -9.05 -8.70 9.31
C ASN A 238 -8.59 -7.73 10.42
N GLY A 239 -8.86 -6.44 10.25
CA GLY A 239 -8.45 -5.37 11.17
C GLY A 239 -6.95 -5.03 11.13
N ALA A 240 -6.19 -5.62 10.21
CA ALA A 240 -4.78 -5.34 10.01
C ALA A 240 -4.54 -4.61 8.67
N GLY A 241 -3.53 -3.74 8.67
CA GLY A 241 -3.15 -2.94 7.50
C GLY A 241 -4.12 -1.81 7.15
N GLY A 242 -3.65 -0.88 6.33
CA GLY A 242 -4.39 0.27 5.82
C GLY A 242 -3.79 0.67 4.47
N GLY A 243 -4.27 0.06 3.39
CA GLY A 243 -3.84 0.37 2.03
C GLY A 243 -4.78 1.39 1.38
N GLU A 244 -4.23 2.45 0.79
CA GLU A 244 -5.02 3.43 0.05
C GLU A 244 -5.61 2.79 -1.21
N VAL A 245 -6.92 2.98 -1.41
CA VAL A 245 -7.62 2.64 -2.65
C VAL A 245 -8.07 3.94 -3.31
N VAL A 246 -7.43 4.27 -4.43
CA VAL A 246 -7.73 5.48 -5.20
C VAL A 246 -9.03 5.31 -5.98
N LEU A 247 -9.93 6.27 -5.78
CA LEU A 247 -11.25 6.35 -6.42
C LEU A 247 -11.22 7.50 -7.43
N LEU A 248 -11.08 7.19 -8.72
CA LEU A 248 -11.03 8.19 -9.79
C LEU A 248 -12.37 8.94 -9.92
N ASP A 249 -12.31 10.20 -10.36
CA ASP A 249 -13.48 11.03 -10.64
C ASP A 249 -14.41 10.38 -11.67
N THR A 250 -15.68 10.18 -11.30
CA THR A 250 -16.73 9.66 -12.20
C THR A 250 -17.82 10.69 -12.50
N SER A 251 -17.69 11.93 -12.03
CA SER A 251 -18.71 12.99 -12.18
C SER A 251 -19.03 13.35 -13.64
N THR A 252 -18.09 13.08 -14.56
CA THR A 252 -18.25 13.32 -16.00
C THR A 252 -18.28 12.03 -16.84
N ALA A 253 -18.25 10.87 -16.18
CA ALA A 253 -18.26 9.59 -16.85
C ALA A 253 -19.66 9.23 -17.38
N ALA A 254 -19.71 8.34 -18.38
CA ALA A 254 -20.97 7.87 -18.96
C ALA A 254 -21.81 7.04 -17.97
N SER A 255 -21.16 6.45 -16.97
CA SER A 255 -21.78 5.78 -15.81
C SER A 255 -21.17 6.41 -14.56
N PRO A 256 -21.98 6.71 -13.52
CA PRO A 256 -21.43 7.19 -12.24
C PRO A 256 -20.62 6.10 -11.52
N TRP A 257 -20.87 4.82 -11.85
CA TRP A 257 -20.21 3.66 -11.26
C TRP A 257 -18.96 3.25 -12.05
N ALA A 258 -17.88 2.99 -11.33
CA ALA A 258 -16.61 2.48 -11.82
C ALA A 258 -16.03 1.44 -10.86
N ASN A 259 -14.93 0.81 -11.27
CA ASN A 259 -14.23 -0.21 -10.51
C ASN A 259 -12.82 0.29 -10.16
N ALA A 260 -12.46 0.24 -8.89
CA ALA A 260 -11.12 0.49 -8.40
C ALA A 260 -10.46 -0.83 -8.00
N THR A 261 -9.22 -1.06 -8.44
CA THR A 261 -8.43 -2.20 -7.98
C THR A 261 -8.01 -1.94 -6.53
N ALA A 262 -8.41 -2.80 -5.60
CA ALA A 262 -8.00 -2.76 -4.20
C ALA A 262 -6.81 -3.70 -3.91
N GLY A 263 -6.21 -4.25 -4.97
CA GLY A 263 -5.02 -5.10 -4.91
C GLY A 263 -5.35 -6.57 -4.65
N GLN A 264 -4.34 -7.29 -4.17
CA GLN A 264 -4.46 -8.68 -3.76
C GLN A 264 -4.54 -8.75 -2.24
N VAL A 265 -5.38 -9.63 -1.70
CA VAL A 265 -5.52 -9.83 -0.24
C VAL A 265 -5.40 -11.30 0.10
N LEU A 266 -4.66 -11.60 1.17
CA LEU A 266 -4.55 -12.95 1.69
C LEU A 266 -5.68 -13.18 2.71
N LEU A 267 -6.69 -13.95 2.31
CA LEU A 267 -7.75 -14.37 3.24
C LEU A 267 -7.31 -15.64 3.95
N ASN A 268 -7.57 -15.73 5.26
CA ASN A 268 -7.38 -16.94 6.05
C ASN A 268 -8.47 -17.96 5.72
N ALA A 269 -8.24 -19.24 6.05
CA ALA A 269 -9.32 -20.22 6.04
C ALA A 269 -10.38 -19.84 7.09
N GLY A 270 -11.66 -19.93 6.72
CA GLY A 270 -12.79 -19.50 7.53
C GLY A 270 -13.25 -18.08 7.25
N ASN A 271 -13.79 -17.42 8.28
CA ASN A 271 -14.33 -16.07 8.17
C ASN A 271 -13.22 -15.01 8.17
N ASN A 272 -13.39 -14.01 7.32
CA ASN A 272 -12.51 -12.86 7.17
C ASN A 272 -13.35 -11.59 7.07
N THR A 273 -12.72 -10.44 7.30
CA THR A 273 -13.32 -9.13 7.05
C THR A 273 -12.46 -8.30 6.11
N ILE A 274 -13.11 -7.53 5.25
CA ILE A 274 -12.49 -6.44 4.50
C ILE A 274 -13.28 -5.17 4.82
N SER A 275 -12.58 -4.14 5.31
CA SER A 275 -13.21 -2.88 5.69
C SER A 275 -12.67 -1.74 4.86
N PHE A 276 -13.55 -0.79 4.54
CA PHE A 276 -13.23 0.48 3.90
C PHE A 276 -13.61 1.59 4.87
N SER A 277 -12.60 2.26 5.42
CA SER A 277 -12.75 3.37 6.33
C SER A 277 -12.75 4.69 5.56
N ASN A 278 -13.42 5.69 6.13
CA ASN A 278 -13.33 7.04 5.64
C ASN A 278 -11.88 7.52 5.60
N ASP A 279 -11.60 8.31 4.58
CA ASP A 279 -10.32 8.97 4.36
C ASP A 279 -10.64 10.35 3.79
N TRP A 280 -10.67 10.54 2.47
CA TRP A 280 -11.10 11.82 1.90
C TRP A 280 -12.63 12.04 1.93
N GLY A 281 -13.39 10.97 2.17
CA GLY A 281 -14.86 10.97 2.21
C GLY A 281 -15.54 11.31 0.89
N TRP A 282 -16.86 11.50 0.95
CA TRP A 282 -17.69 11.93 -0.18
C TRP A 282 -17.54 11.02 -1.40
N TYR A 283 -17.86 9.74 -1.23
CA TYR A 283 -17.95 8.73 -2.29
C TYR A 283 -19.05 7.72 -1.94
N LEU A 284 -19.46 6.93 -2.94
CA LEU A 284 -20.46 5.86 -2.80
C LEU A 284 -19.79 4.51 -3.06
N LEU A 285 -20.11 3.48 -2.27
CA LEU A 285 -19.59 2.12 -2.45
C LEU A 285 -20.73 1.16 -2.81
N ASP A 286 -20.59 0.43 -3.91
CA ASP A 286 -21.62 -0.45 -4.48
C ASP A 286 -21.40 -1.91 -4.09
N ALA A 287 -20.24 -2.47 -4.42
CA ALA A 287 -19.96 -3.88 -4.17
C ALA A 287 -18.47 -4.17 -4.10
N LEU A 288 -18.14 -5.32 -3.51
CA LEU A 288 -16.81 -5.88 -3.47
C LEU A 288 -16.75 -7.15 -4.32
N TYR A 289 -16.01 -7.09 -5.41
CA TYR A 289 -15.77 -8.22 -6.30
C TYR A 289 -14.48 -8.90 -5.84
N VAL A 290 -14.58 -10.16 -5.44
CA VAL A 290 -13.48 -10.93 -4.86
C VAL A 290 -13.33 -12.21 -5.66
N SER A 291 -12.14 -12.47 -6.20
CA SER A 291 -11.87 -13.69 -6.97
C SER A 291 -10.51 -14.28 -6.62
N PRO A 292 -10.35 -15.63 -6.53
CA PRO A 292 -9.06 -16.24 -6.28
C PRO A 292 -8.02 -15.71 -7.26
N SER A 293 -6.89 -15.23 -6.74
CA SER A 293 -5.81 -14.74 -7.58
C SER A 293 -5.27 -15.91 -8.43
N PRO A 294 -5.06 -15.72 -9.74
CA PRO A 294 -4.45 -16.75 -10.55
C PRO A 294 -3.02 -17.02 -10.05
N PRO A 295 -2.52 -18.27 -10.17
CA PRO A 295 -1.12 -18.55 -9.90
C PRO A 295 -0.21 -17.61 -10.70
N PRO A 296 0.88 -17.06 -10.12
CA PRO A 296 1.80 -16.20 -10.83
C PRO A 296 2.35 -16.88 -12.08
N ALA A 297 2.38 -16.16 -13.20
CA ALA A 297 3.06 -16.64 -14.39
C ALA A 297 4.57 -16.72 -14.13
N PRO A 298 5.28 -17.76 -14.62
CA PRO A 298 6.73 -17.82 -14.49
C PRO A 298 7.40 -16.57 -15.07
N HIS A 299 8.41 -16.05 -14.37
CA HIS A 299 9.16 -14.89 -14.84
C HIS A 299 9.87 -15.17 -16.17
N GLN A 300 9.90 -14.17 -17.05
CA GLN A 300 10.49 -14.26 -18.39
C GLN A 300 11.79 -13.46 -18.48
N VAL A 301 12.55 -13.40 -17.38
CA VAL A 301 13.77 -12.59 -17.28
C VAL A 301 14.81 -13.01 -18.31
N THR A 302 15.37 -12.03 -19.02
CA THR A 302 16.46 -12.25 -19.97
C THR A 302 17.77 -12.58 -19.24
N LYS A 303 18.54 -13.55 -19.73
CA LYS A 303 19.82 -13.96 -19.10
C LYS A 303 21.03 -13.07 -19.45
N VAL A 304 20.85 -12.08 -20.32
CA VAL A 304 21.95 -11.30 -20.91
C VAL A 304 21.97 -9.91 -20.30
N LEU A 305 23.12 -9.53 -19.74
CA LEU A 305 23.34 -8.17 -19.27
C LEU A 305 23.37 -7.19 -20.45
N VAL A 306 22.89 -5.96 -20.22
CA VAL A 306 22.84 -4.89 -21.23
C VAL A 306 24.24 -4.43 -21.64
N ALA A 307 25.20 -4.47 -20.71
CA ALA A 307 26.58 -4.12 -20.97
C ALA A 307 27.23 -5.20 -21.87
N PRO A 308 27.82 -4.84 -23.02
CA PRO A 308 28.42 -5.81 -23.92
C PRO A 308 29.71 -6.40 -23.35
N ASN A 309 29.85 -7.73 -23.45
CA ASN A 309 31.01 -8.50 -22.98
C ASN A 309 31.29 -8.30 -21.48
N PRO A 310 30.30 -8.54 -20.58
CA PRO A 310 30.52 -8.43 -19.15
C PRO A 310 31.64 -9.37 -18.70
N LEU A 311 32.30 -9.04 -17.59
CA LEU A 311 33.25 -9.97 -16.99
C LEU A 311 32.55 -11.27 -16.56
N PRO A 312 33.21 -12.44 -16.61
CA PRO A 312 32.56 -13.70 -16.29
C PRO A 312 31.95 -13.72 -14.87
N GLU A 313 32.66 -13.18 -13.87
CA GLU A 313 32.17 -13.05 -12.50
C GLU A 313 30.91 -12.17 -12.39
N THR A 314 30.75 -11.18 -13.26
CA THR A 314 29.59 -10.28 -13.30
C THR A 314 28.39 -10.97 -13.91
N GLN A 315 28.59 -11.71 -15.00
CA GLN A 315 27.54 -12.56 -15.55
C GLN A 315 27.15 -13.67 -14.57
N ASN A 316 28.10 -14.21 -13.80
CA ASN A 316 27.84 -15.20 -12.77
C ASN A 316 27.03 -14.63 -11.59
N LEU A 317 27.28 -13.38 -11.17
CA LEU A 317 26.42 -12.69 -10.20
C LEU A 317 24.98 -12.62 -10.70
N TYR A 318 24.78 -12.13 -11.92
CA TYR A 318 23.44 -12.02 -12.51
C TYR A 318 22.73 -13.37 -12.60
N ASN A 319 23.45 -14.41 -13.04
CA ASN A 319 22.93 -15.79 -13.09
C ASN A 319 22.59 -16.33 -11.70
N THR A 320 23.37 -15.98 -10.67
CA THR A 320 23.13 -16.38 -9.27
C THR A 320 21.84 -15.77 -8.74
N LEU A 321 21.63 -14.47 -8.95
CA LEU A 321 20.38 -13.79 -8.60
C LEU A 321 19.20 -14.41 -9.35
N LEU A 322 19.33 -14.58 -10.67
CA LEU A 322 18.28 -15.13 -11.53
C LEU A 322 17.91 -16.59 -11.19
N ALA A 323 18.87 -17.41 -10.75
CA ALA A 323 18.59 -18.79 -10.35
C ALA A 323 17.73 -18.89 -9.09
N LYS A 324 17.64 -17.81 -8.30
CA LYS A 324 16.85 -17.71 -7.07
C LYS A 324 15.55 -16.92 -7.26
N TYR A 325 15.53 -16.02 -8.23
CA TYR A 325 14.35 -15.21 -8.57
C TYR A 325 13.13 -16.08 -8.91
N GLY A 326 12.00 -15.84 -8.25
CA GLY A 326 10.77 -16.62 -8.42
C GLY A 326 10.73 -17.96 -7.66
N SER A 327 11.74 -18.30 -6.87
CA SER A 327 11.79 -19.56 -6.11
C SER A 327 11.25 -19.45 -4.69
N GLY A 328 10.79 -18.26 -4.29
CA GLY A 328 10.43 -17.93 -2.91
C GLY A 328 11.62 -17.70 -1.99
N THR A 329 12.84 -17.52 -2.54
CA THR A 329 14.03 -17.11 -1.77
C THR A 329 14.44 -15.69 -2.10
N ILE A 330 14.96 -14.97 -1.11
CA ILE A 330 15.40 -13.57 -1.22
C ILE A 330 16.81 -13.40 -0.64
N PHE A 331 17.69 -12.63 -1.28
CA PHE A 331 18.99 -12.32 -0.68
C PHE A 331 18.87 -11.21 0.37
N SER A 332 19.45 -11.43 1.55
CA SER A 332 19.55 -10.41 2.59
C SER A 332 20.65 -9.40 2.27
N GLY A 333 20.41 -8.15 2.63
CA GLY A 333 21.36 -7.07 2.43
C GLY A 333 21.30 -6.04 3.55
N GLN A 334 22.40 -5.34 3.75
CA GLN A 334 22.53 -4.28 4.75
C GLN A 334 23.36 -3.13 4.19
N ALA A 335 22.90 -1.91 4.40
CA ALA A 335 23.68 -0.72 4.13
C ALA A 335 24.84 -0.61 5.13
N ASP A 336 26.02 -0.29 4.60
CA ASP A 336 27.29 -0.01 5.25
C ASP A 336 27.89 -1.11 6.15
N THR A 337 29.12 -0.88 6.58
CA THR A 337 29.88 -1.82 7.42
C THR A 337 29.43 -1.82 8.88
N THR A 338 28.86 -0.72 9.39
CA THR A 338 28.44 -0.64 10.80
C THR A 338 27.16 -1.45 11.00
N GLY A 339 26.22 -1.37 10.06
CA GLY A 339 25.02 -2.22 10.02
C GLY A 339 25.38 -3.71 9.90
N VAL A 340 26.32 -4.07 9.02
CA VAL A 340 26.80 -5.46 8.89
C VAL A 340 27.39 -5.95 10.21
N THR A 341 28.24 -5.16 10.85
CA THR A 341 28.86 -5.51 12.15
C THR A 341 27.78 -5.68 13.21
N TRP A 342 26.80 -4.77 13.25
CA TRP A 342 25.70 -4.84 14.21
C TRP A 342 24.89 -6.14 14.07
N LEU A 343 24.57 -6.56 12.84
CA LEU A 343 23.88 -7.82 12.56
C LEU A 343 24.70 -9.03 13.04
N GLU A 344 26.01 -9.03 12.81
CA GLU A 344 26.89 -10.11 13.26
C GLU A 344 26.91 -10.24 14.79
N GLU A 345 26.97 -9.12 15.49
CA GLU A 345 27.05 -9.07 16.96
C GLU A 345 25.70 -9.39 17.63
N ASN A 346 24.58 -8.91 17.08
CA ASN A 346 23.27 -8.94 17.77
C ASN A 346 22.30 -10.01 17.23
N VAL A 347 22.43 -10.35 15.95
CA VAL A 347 21.60 -11.37 15.27
C VAL A 347 22.38 -12.66 15.04
N GLY A 348 23.71 -12.59 14.90
CA GLY A 348 24.56 -13.75 14.64
C GLY A 348 24.56 -14.18 13.18
N ALA A 349 24.27 -13.26 12.25
CA ALA A 349 24.23 -13.52 10.82
C ALA A 349 24.91 -12.40 10.03
N THR A 350 25.61 -12.75 8.95
CA THR A 350 26.11 -11.80 7.97
C THR A 350 25.17 -11.76 6.75
N PRO A 351 24.71 -10.59 6.31
CA PRO A 351 23.88 -10.48 5.11
C PRO A 351 24.63 -10.96 3.85
N ALA A 352 23.90 -11.35 2.82
CA ALA A 352 24.50 -11.76 1.54
C ALA A 352 25.10 -10.58 0.76
N ILE A 353 24.47 -9.41 0.87
CA ILE A 353 24.82 -8.18 0.15
C ILE A 353 25.23 -7.08 1.14
N ILE A 354 26.28 -6.34 0.79
CA ILE A 354 26.56 -5.04 1.41
C ILE A 354 26.18 -3.92 0.44
N GLY A 355 25.39 -2.95 0.91
CA GLY A 355 25.07 -1.71 0.22
C GLY A 355 26.04 -0.60 0.62
N LEU A 356 26.72 0.02 -0.32
CA LEU A 356 27.70 1.07 -0.09
C LEU A 356 27.41 2.28 -0.98
N ASP A 357 28.10 3.39 -0.70
CA ASP A 357 27.85 4.65 -1.39
C ASP A 357 29.14 5.27 -1.95
N MET A 358 29.05 5.79 -3.16
CA MET A 358 30.10 6.58 -3.82
C MET A 358 30.09 8.07 -3.43
N ILE A 359 29.14 8.50 -2.58
CA ILE A 359 28.90 9.89 -2.16
C ILE A 359 30.17 10.67 -1.81
N GLU A 360 31.05 10.10 -0.98
CA GLU A 360 32.27 10.75 -0.50
C GLU A 360 33.38 10.84 -1.57
N TYR A 361 33.21 10.17 -2.72
CA TYR A 361 34.11 10.31 -3.88
C TYR A 361 33.64 11.38 -4.88
N SER A 362 32.46 12.00 -4.72
CA SER A 362 32.03 13.12 -5.54
C SER A 362 33.07 14.26 -5.49
N PRO A 363 33.59 14.74 -6.63
CA PRO A 363 34.64 15.76 -6.64
C PRO A 363 34.32 17.00 -5.80
N THR A 364 33.08 17.48 -5.81
CA THR A 364 32.68 18.61 -4.97
C THR A 364 32.77 18.33 -3.47
N ARG A 365 32.51 17.09 -3.02
CA ARG A 365 32.73 16.72 -1.60
C ARG A 365 34.21 16.58 -1.27
N VAL A 366 35.02 16.07 -2.21
CA VAL A 366 36.48 15.97 -2.08
C VAL A 366 37.12 17.36 -1.98
N GLU A 367 36.63 18.34 -2.73
CA GLU A 367 37.06 19.75 -2.62
C GLU A 367 36.85 20.32 -1.21
N TYR A 368 35.83 19.85 -0.48
CA TYR A 368 35.59 20.19 0.93
C TYR A 368 36.25 19.24 1.94
N GLY A 369 37.18 18.37 1.49
CA GLY A 369 38.00 17.53 2.35
C GLY A 369 37.41 16.16 2.70
N SER A 370 36.36 15.73 2.01
CA SER A 370 35.79 14.40 2.20
C SER A 370 36.74 13.29 1.77
N THR A 371 36.69 12.15 2.45
CA THR A 371 37.46 10.94 2.11
C THR A 371 36.58 9.71 2.29
N SER A 372 36.90 8.62 1.60
CA SER A 372 36.09 7.41 1.62
C SER A 372 36.93 6.15 1.58
N THR A 373 36.48 5.12 2.30
CA THR A 373 36.97 3.74 2.25
C THR A 373 36.00 2.78 1.57
N ALA A 374 34.92 3.27 0.96
CA ALA A 374 33.86 2.40 0.47
C ALA A 374 34.35 1.37 -0.56
N VAL A 375 35.33 1.73 -1.42
CA VAL A 375 35.95 0.76 -2.35
C VAL A 375 36.74 -0.32 -1.61
N GLU A 376 37.49 0.06 -0.57
CA GLU A 376 38.20 -0.87 0.29
C GLU A 376 37.25 -1.82 1.03
N ASP A 377 36.15 -1.28 1.56
CA ASP A 377 35.12 -2.03 2.28
C ASP A 377 34.40 -3.02 1.36
N ALA A 378 34.09 -2.61 0.12
CA ALA A 378 33.57 -3.49 -0.92
C ALA A 378 34.51 -4.66 -1.23
N ILE A 379 35.81 -4.39 -1.42
CA ILE A 379 36.82 -5.42 -1.68
C ILE A 379 36.97 -6.35 -0.47
N ALA A 380 36.89 -5.82 0.75
CA ALA A 380 36.95 -6.62 1.98
C ALA A 380 35.73 -7.55 2.09
N PHE A 381 34.53 -7.06 1.78
CA PHE A 381 33.32 -7.87 1.82
C PHE A 381 33.27 -8.94 0.71
N ASP A 382 33.69 -8.60 -0.52
CA ASP A 382 33.82 -9.57 -1.63
C ASP A 382 34.79 -10.71 -1.29
N LYS A 383 35.91 -10.42 -0.60
CA LYS A 383 36.85 -11.45 -0.12
C LYS A 383 36.25 -12.43 0.89
N ARG A 384 35.17 -12.04 1.57
CA ARG A 384 34.38 -12.92 2.45
C ARG A 384 33.39 -13.79 1.67
N GLY A 385 33.30 -13.60 0.34
CA GLY A 385 32.33 -14.25 -0.55
C GLY A 385 31.03 -13.48 -0.71
N GLY A 386 30.95 -12.23 -0.22
CA GLY A 386 29.73 -11.42 -0.26
C GLY A 386 29.52 -10.70 -1.59
N ILE A 387 28.28 -10.24 -1.80
CA ILE A 387 27.90 -9.46 -2.99
C ILE A 387 27.97 -7.98 -2.66
N VAL A 388 28.41 -7.16 -3.61
CA VAL A 388 28.57 -5.71 -3.45
C VAL A 388 27.52 -4.96 -4.26
N ALA A 389 26.82 -4.04 -3.60
CA ALA A 389 25.95 -3.05 -4.23
C ALA A 389 26.47 -1.64 -3.96
N PHE A 390 26.36 -0.77 -4.96
CA PHE A 390 26.69 0.65 -4.82
C PHE A 390 25.56 1.52 -5.33
N GLN A 391 25.20 2.51 -4.51
CA GLN A 391 24.50 3.71 -4.95
C GLN A 391 25.46 4.89 -5.05
N TRP A 392 24.93 6.02 -5.49
CA TRP A 392 25.67 7.27 -5.48
C TRP A 392 24.74 8.44 -5.18
N HIS A 393 24.79 8.93 -3.94
CA HIS A 393 24.25 10.25 -3.61
C HIS A 393 25.12 11.33 -4.26
N TRP A 394 24.94 11.54 -5.56
CA TRP A 394 25.82 12.43 -6.31
C TRP A 394 25.68 13.87 -5.83
N ASN A 395 26.67 14.38 -5.09
CA ASN A 395 26.72 15.78 -4.73
C ASN A 395 26.94 16.62 -5.99
N ALA A 396 26.06 17.58 -6.29
CA ALA A 396 26.02 18.24 -7.60
C ALA A 396 27.42 18.74 -8.04
N PRO A 397 27.73 18.71 -9.36
CA PRO A 397 29.08 19.02 -9.85
C PRO A 397 29.52 20.47 -9.64
N GLY A 398 28.57 21.37 -9.39
CA GLY A 398 28.77 22.80 -9.16
C GLY A 398 27.57 23.45 -8.47
N ASP A 399 27.63 24.77 -8.34
CA ASP A 399 26.51 25.62 -7.86
C ASP A 399 25.87 25.17 -6.54
N LEU A 400 26.69 24.71 -5.59
CA LEU A 400 26.21 24.35 -4.26
C LEU A 400 25.79 25.61 -3.48
N ILE A 401 24.66 25.51 -2.79
CA ILE A 401 24.16 26.62 -1.95
C ILE A 401 25.13 26.95 -0.82
N ASN A 402 25.67 25.90 -0.17
CA ASN A 402 26.70 25.93 0.87
C ASN A 402 26.67 27.16 1.81
N ASN A 403 25.70 27.18 2.71
CA ASN A 403 25.58 28.18 3.77
C ASN A 403 25.23 27.52 5.12
N ASP A 404 24.98 28.31 6.15
CA ASP A 404 24.73 27.82 7.52
C ASP A 404 23.53 26.88 7.65
N THR A 405 22.51 26.99 6.77
CA THR A 405 21.30 26.16 6.84
C THR A 405 21.31 25.01 5.81
N VAL A 406 22.01 25.21 4.70
CA VAL A 406 22.19 24.24 3.62
C VAL A 406 23.69 24.05 3.37
N PRO A 407 24.38 23.28 4.22
CA PRO A 407 25.81 23.03 4.07
C PRO A 407 26.10 22.21 2.80
N TRP A 408 27.33 22.34 2.28
CA TRP A 408 27.77 21.68 1.03
C TRP A 408 27.52 20.17 0.97
N TRP A 409 27.53 19.47 2.10
CA TRP A 409 27.32 18.02 2.16
C TRP A 409 25.87 17.62 1.89
N LYS A 410 24.93 18.58 1.78
CA LYS A 410 23.56 18.37 1.29
C LYS A 410 23.40 18.57 -0.22
N GLY A 411 24.50 18.75 -0.95
CA GLY A 411 24.51 19.12 -2.37
C GLY A 411 23.94 18.08 -3.33
N PHE A 412 23.57 16.89 -2.86
CA PHE A 412 22.83 15.90 -3.65
C PHE A 412 21.31 16.16 -3.65
N TYR A 413 20.78 16.86 -2.64
CA TYR A 413 19.38 17.29 -2.63
C TYR A 413 19.13 18.42 -3.62
N SER A 414 17.92 18.46 -4.19
CA SER A 414 17.47 19.53 -5.10
C SER A 414 17.55 20.91 -4.47
N TYR A 415 17.27 21.05 -3.17
CA TYR A 415 17.41 22.32 -2.46
C TYR A 415 18.88 22.66 -2.12
N GLY A 416 19.81 21.72 -2.31
CA GLY A 416 21.23 21.83 -1.97
C GLY A 416 22.08 22.55 -3.02
N THR A 417 21.52 22.80 -4.21
CA THR A 417 22.24 23.30 -5.38
C THR A 417 21.32 24.09 -6.32
N THR A 418 21.89 25.01 -7.09
CA THR A 418 21.20 25.68 -8.23
C THR A 418 21.66 25.14 -9.59
N PHE A 419 22.38 24.02 -9.62
CA PHE A 419 22.89 23.42 -10.86
C PHE A 419 21.75 23.03 -11.80
N ASP A 420 21.74 23.57 -13.02
CA ASP A 420 20.70 23.32 -14.02
C ASP A 420 21.09 22.16 -14.94
N LEU A 421 20.55 20.96 -14.65
CA LEU A 421 20.82 19.76 -15.43
C LEU A 421 20.32 19.89 -16.88
N THR A 422 19.17 20.53 -17.11
CA THR A 422 18.61 20.65 -18.46
C THR A 422 19.49 21.56 -19.32
N ALA A 423 19.92 22.69 -18.78
CA ALA A 423 20.82 23.60 -19.47
C ALA A 423 22.18 22.93 -19.72
N ALA A 424 22.74 22.24 -18.72
CA ALA A 424 24.00 21.52 -18.87
C ALA A 424 23.95 20.46 -19.97
N LEU A 425 22.88 19.65 -20.02
CA LEU A 425 22.70 18.62 -21.06
C LEU A 425 22.43 19.21 -22.46
N ALA A 426 21.85 20.40 -22.54
CA ALA A 426 21.57 21.09 -23.80
C ALA A 426 22.83 21.68 -24.45
N ASP A 427 23.91 21.91 -23.68
CA ASP A 427 25.21 22.40 -24.17
C ASP A 427 26.37 21.43 -23.85
N PRO A 428 26.58 20.38 -24.67
CA PRO A 428 27.68 19.42 -24.47
C PRO A 428 29.09 20.00 -24.57
N ALA A 429 29.26 21.24 -25.06
CA ALA A 429 30.54 21.95 -25.11
C ALA A 429 30.73 22.91 -23.91
N GLY A 430 29.69 23.10 -23.10
CA GLY A 430 29.68 24.01 -21.96
C GLY A 430 30.45 23.50 -20.74
N SER A 431 30.73 24.43 -19.82
CA SER A 431 31.45 24.13 -18.58
C SER A 431 30.70 23.14 -17.68
N ASP A 432 29.38 23.26 -17.59
CA ASP A 432 28.58 22.47 -16.66
C ASP A 432 28.49 21.01 -17.10
N TYR A 433 28.38 20.79 -18.42
CA TYR A 433 28.51 19.45 -19.00
C TYR A 433 29.90 18.86 -18.75
N ALA A 434 30.96 19.67 -18.85
CA ALA A 434 32.31 19.22 -18.53
C ALA A 434 32.46 18.83 -17.04
N LEU A 435 31.77 19.52 -16.12
CA LEU A 435 31.72 19.14 -14.70
C LEU A 435 30.97 17.82 -14.48
N ILE A 436 29.86 17.59 -15.18
CA ILE A 436 29.17 16.28 -15.20
C ILE A 436 30.17 15.19 -15.62
N LEU A 437 30.90 15.38 -16.73
CA LEU A 437 31.87 14.39 -17.19
C LEU A 437 33.03 14.20 -16.20
N ARG A 438 33.53 15.25 -15.55
CA ARG A 438 34.56 15.17 -14.50
C ARG A 438 34.12 14.24 -13.38
N ASP A 439 32.91 14.42 -12.88
CA ASP A 439 32.37 13.64 -11.77
C ASP A 439 32.15 12.18 -12.18
N LEU A 440 31.58 11.95 -13.37
CA LEU A 440 31.47 10.62 -13.95
C LEU A 440 32.84 9.93 -14.04
N ASP A 441 33.86 10.63 -14.54
CA ASP A 441 35.21 10.07 -14.68
C ASP A 441 35.84 9.76 -13.31
N ALA A 442 35.61 10.60 -12.29
CA ALA A 442 36.09 10.37 -10.93
C ALA A 442 35.49 9.10 -10.30
N ILE A 443 34.18 8.86 -10.50
CA ILE A 443 33.53 7.62 -10.04
C ILE A 443 33.97 6.42 -10.88
N ALA A 444 34.18 6.59 -12.20
CA ALA A 444 34.68 5.52 -13.06
C ALA A 444 36.06 5.02 -12.59
N VAL A 445 36.94 5.90 -12.08
CA VAL A 445 38.21 5.49 -11.45
C VAL A 445 37.97 4.52 -10.30
N GLN A 446 36.99 4.77 -9.43
CA GLN A 446 36.68 3.89 -8.31
C GLN A 446 36.09 2.56 -8.76
N LEU A 447 35.16 2.57 -9.71
CA LEU A 447 34.58 1.37 -10.29
C LEU A 447 35.62 0.52 -11.04
N LEU A 448 36.62 1.15 -11.68
CA LEU A 448 37.74 0.46 -12.32
C LEU A 448 38.66 -0.22 -11.30
N ARG A 449 38.81 0.34 -10.09
CA ARG A 449 39.54 -0.33 -8.99
C ARG A 449 38.83 -1.60 -8.55
N LEU A 450 37.49 -1.57 -8.44
CA LEU A 450 36.66 -2.75 -8.17
C LEU A 450 36.77 -3.77 -9.31
N GLN A 451 36.73 -3.32 -10.57
CA GLN A 451 36.92 -4.18 -11.73
C GLN A 451 38.28 -4.88 -11.71
N ALA A 452 39.35 -4.14 -11.41
CA ALA A 452 40.70 -4.69 -11.31
C ALA A 452 40.83 -5.73 -10.17
N ALA A 453 40.00 -5.60 -9.13
CA ALA A 453 39.88 -6.55 -8.03
C ALA A 453 38.91 -7.72 -8.34
N GLN A 454 38.40 -7.84 -9.56
CA GLN A 454 37.36 -8.81 -9.96
C GLN A 454 36.11 -8.74 -9.06
N VAL A 455 35.67 -7.54 -8.68
CA VAL A 455 34.46 -7.31 -7.88
C VAL A 455 33.32 -6.86 -8.80
N PRO A 456 32.32 -7.72 -9.05
CA PRO A 456 31.05 -7.31 -9.65
C PRO A 456 30.29 -6.34 -8.74
N VAL A 457 29.56 -5.40 -9.35
CA VAL A 457 28.81 -4.37 -8.62
C VAL A 457 27.38 -4.33 -9.12
N LEU A 458 26.42 -4.44 -8.19
CA LEU A 458 25.04 -4.00 -8.40
C LEU A 458 25.03 -2.47 -8.37
N TRP A 459 25.07 -1.86 -9.55
CA TRP A 459 25.27 -0.42 -9.72
C TRP A 459 23.94 0.29 -9.87
N ARG A 460 23.55 1.07 -8.85
CA ARG A 460 22.27 1.79 -8.75
C ARG A 460 22.50 3.31 -8.70
N PRO A 461 22.84 3.95 -9.83
CA PRO A 461 23.01 5.39 -9.88
C PRO A 461 21.68 6.12 -10.02
N LEU A 462 21.67 7.42 -9.71
CA LEU A 462 20.53 8.31 -9.94
C LEU A 462 19.24 7.76 -9.31
N HIS A 463 19.34 7.24 -8.08
CA HIS A 463 18.22 6.60 -7.40
C HIS A 463 17.11 7.58 -7.05
N GLU A 464 15.89 7.06 -6.86
CA GLU A 464 14.69 7.81 -6.49
C GLU A 464 14.40 9.03 -7.39
N ALA A 465 14.71 8.93 -8.68
CA ALA A 465 14.65 10.06 -9.61
C ALA A 465 13.23 10.66 -9.71
N ASP A 466 12.20 9.81 -9.73
CA ASP A 466 10.79 10.23 -9.79
C ASP A 466 10.25 10.86 -8.51
N GLY A 467 11.02 10.82 -7.41
CA GLY A 467 10.75 11.55 -6.17
C GLY A 467 11.13 13.03 -6.24
N THR A 468 12.02 13.42 -7.16
CA THR A 468 12.45 14.81 -7.44
C THR A 468 13.19 15.55 -6.32
N TRP A 469 13.36 14.95 -5.14
CA TRP A 469 14.12 15.54 -4.03
C TRP A 469 15.64 15.52 -4.23
N PHE A 470 16.15 14.75 -5.19
CA PHE A 470 17.54 14.82 -5.64
C PHE A 470 17.68 15.61 -6.94
N TRP A 471 18.81 16.30 -7.12
CA TRP A 471 18.98 17.27 -8.21
C TRP A 471 18.85 16.63 -9.62
N TRP A 472 19.19 15.36 -9.77
CA TRP A 472 19.04 14.61 -11.03
C TRP A 472 17.58 14.30 -11.40
N GLY A 473 16.66 14.40 -10.44
CA GLY A 473 15.21 14.28 -10.64
C GLY A 473 14.50 15.62 -10.79
N ASN A 474 15.07 16.72 -10.30
CA ASN A 474 14.37 18.01 -10.20
C ASN A 474 13.97 18.67 -11.55
N PHE A 475 14.54 18.19 -12.66
CA PHE A 475 14.32 18.74 -14.01
C PHE A 475 13.42 17.85 -14.89
N GLY A 476 12.73 16.90 -14.28
CA GLY A 476 11.77 16.02 -14.94
C GLY A 476 12.40 14.81 -15.65
N PRO A 477 11.55 13.93 -16.20
CA PRO A 477 11.97 12.61 -16.66
C PRO A 477 12.96 12.63 -17.82
N GLU A 478 12.84 13.57 -18.77
CA GLU A 478 13.71 13.60 -19.94
C GLU A 478 15.17 13.91 -19.58
N SER A 479 15.40 14.88 -18.70
CA SER A 479 16.74 15.24 -18.24
C SER A 479 17.38 14.11 -17.43
N SER A 480 16.60 13.46 -16.55
CA SER A 480 17.07 12.30 -15.78
C SER A 480 17.46 11.11 -16.67
N LYS A 481 16.60 10.75 -17.63
CA LYS A 481 16.88 9.68 -18.62
C LYS A 481 18.10 9.98 -19.47
N ALA A 482 18.26 11.24 -19.90
CA ALA A 482 19.42 11.67 -20.67
C ALA A 482 20.72 11.56 -19.86
N LEU A 483 20.69 11.94 -18.58
CA LEU A 483 21.84 11.77 -17.67
C LEU A 483 22.18 10.29 -17.42
N TYR A 484 21.16 9.44 -17.20
CA TYR A 484 21.37 7.99 -17.04
C TYR A 484 22.02 7.38 -18.30
N LYS A 485 21.54 7.74 -19.49
CA LYS A 485 22.12 7.29 -20.77
C LYS A 485 23.54 7.81 -20.98
N LEU A 486 23.83 9.05 -20.59
CA LEU A 486 25.19 9.60 -20.62
C LEU A 486 26.12 8.79 -19.71
N MET A 487 25.70 8.53 -18.47
CA MET A 487 26.47 7.71 -17.53
C MET A 487 26.71 6.30 -18.08
N TYR A 488 25.67 5.63 -18.58
CA TYR A 488 25.81 4.33 -19.22
C TYR A 488 26.82 4.34 -20.36
N THR A 489 26.74 5.34 -21.24
CA THR A 489 27.65 5.48 -22.38
C THR A 489 29.08 5.75 -21.90
N ARG A 490 29.27 6.65 -20.93
CA ARG A 490 30.58 7.01 -20.39
C ARG A 490 31.23 5.83 -19.67
N PHE A 491 30.49 5.12 -18.82
CA PHE A 491 31.04 4.01 -18.04
C PHE A 491 31.27 2.78 -18.91
N THR A 492 30.25 2.37 -19.66
CA THR A 492 30.27 1.12 -20.42
C THR A 492 31.05 1.28 -21.73
N GLN A 493 30.85 2.36 -22.49
CA GLN A 493 31.48 2.50 -23.81
C GLN A 493 32.83 3.19 -23.75
N HIS A 494 32.98 4.26 -22.97
CA HIS A 494 34.25 5.00 -22.90
C HIS A 494 35.24 4.35 -21.91
N HIS A 495 34.87 4.18 -20.64
CA HIS A 495 35.77 3.63 -19.60
C HIS A 495 35.90 2.11 -19.61
N LYS A 496 35.11 1.42 -20.42
CA LYS A 496 35.12 -0.04 -20.53
C LYS A 496 34.87 -0.75 -19.19
N LEU A 497 33.98 -0.21 -18.36
CA LEU A 497 33.47 -0.89 -17.17
C LEU A 497 32.58 -2.07 -17.60
N ARG A 498 32.97 -3.28 -17.18
CA ARG A 498 32.39 -4.59 -17.51
C ARG A 498 32.02 -5.37 -16.25
N ASN A 499 32.22 -4.77 -15.08
CA ASN A 499 31.87 -5.33 -13.79
C ASN A 499 30.52 -4.84 -13.23
N LEU A 500 29.76 -4.04 -13.98
CA LEU A 500 28.51 -3.42 -13.50
C LEU A 500 27.28 -4.17 -13.98
N ILE A 501 26.31 -4.36 -13.08
CA ILE A 501 24.92 -4.73 -13.36
C ILE A 501 24.09 -3.47 -13.09
N TRP A 502 23.43 -2.93 -14.11
CA TRP A 502 22.78 -1.62 -14.08
C TRP A 502 21.38 -1.68 -13.47
N LEU A 503 21.14 -0.91 -12.42
CA LEU A 503 19.85 -0.82 -11.75
C LEU A 503 19.17 0.52 -12.05
N TRP A 504 17.86 0.47 -12.27
CA TRP A 504 16.98 1.64 -12.31
C TRP A 504 16.05 1.66 -11.10
N ASN A 505 15.85 2.83 -10.49
CA ASN A 505 15.16 2.98 -9.22
C ASN A 505 14.05 4.05 -9.27
N SER A 506 13.08 3.82 -10.15
CA SER A 506 11.83 4.58 -10.21
C SER A 506 10.75 3.69 -10.82
N VAL A 507 9.55 3.73 -10.24
CA VAL A 507 8.41 2.89 -10.66
C VAL A 507 7.59 3.56 -11.76
N THR A 508 7.70 4.89 -11.89
CA THR A 508 6.87 5.68 -12.80
C THR A 508 7.29 5.47 -14.27
N PRO A 509 6.40 4.98 -15.16
CA PRO A 509 6.80 4.61 -16.53
C PRO A 509 7.42 5.73 -17.38
N SER A 510 7.01 6.99 -17.19
CA SER A 510 7.56 8.13 -17.94
C SER A 510 9.04 8.40 -17.66
N TRP A 511 9.55 7.92 -16.52
CA TRP A 511 10.93 8.10 -16.07
C TRP A 511 11.87 6.98 -16.52
N TYR A 512 11.33 5.86 -17.02
CA TYR A 512 12.15 4.69 -17.34
C TYR A 512 13.08 4.94 -18.54
N PRO A 513 14.42 4.78 -18.39
CA PRO A 513 15.39 5.11 -19.44
C PRO A 513 15.45 4.09 -20.59
N GLY A 514 14.88 2.89 -20.40
CA GLY A 514 14.74 1.89 -21.45
C GLY A 514 15.37 0.53 -21.13
N ASN A 515 14.84 -0.52 -21.76
CA ASN A 515 15.25 -1.91 -21.56
C ASN A 515 16.71 -2.21 -22.01
N ASP A 516 17.28 -1.37 -22.86
CA ASP A 516 18.60 -1.55 -23.49
C ASP A 516 19.77 -1.07 -22.63
N ILE A 517 19.50 -0.39 -21.50
CA ILE A 517 20.53 0.17 -20.59
C ILE A 517 20.25 -0.08 -19.11
N VAL A 518 19.29 -0.96 -18.80
CA VAL A 518 18.94 -1.37 -17.43
C VAL A 518 18.93 -2.89 -17.34
N ASP A 519 19.55 -3.49 -16.34
CA ASP A 519 19.54 -4.94 -16.10
C ASP A 519 18.46 -5.37 -15.09
N ILE A 520 18.27 -4.58 -14.04
CA ILE A 520 17.38 -4.87 -12.90
C ILE A 520 16.57 -3.61 -12.56
N LEU A 521 15.30 -3.79 -12.23
CA LEU A 521 14.42 -2.72 -11.77
C LEU A 521 14.35 -2.73 -10.24
N SER A 522 14.10 -1.59 -9.63
CA SER A 522 14.12 -1.47 -8.18
C SER A 522 13.19 -0.40 -7.63
N TYR A 523 12.90 -0.51 -6.33
CA TYR A 523 12.13 0.45 -5.56
C TYR A 523 12.67 0.55 -4.13
N ASP A 524 12.79 1.77 -3.61
CA ASP A 524 13.20 2.04 -2.23
C ASP A 524 11.94 2.14 -1.36
N SER A 525 11.86 1.35 -0.30
CA SER A 525 10.62 1.16 0.47
C SER A 525 10.76 1.59 1.93
N TYR A 526 10.07 2.69 2.28
CA TYR A 526 10.00 3.21 3.64
C TYR A 526 8.55 3.34 4.10
N PRO A 527 7.86 2.23 4.38
CA PRO A 527 6.50 2.26 4.90
C PRO A 527 6.48 2.75 6.36
N ALA A 528 5.30 2.79 6.98
CA ALA A 528 5.18 3.07 8.40
C ALA A 528 6.06 2.13 9.24
N ALA A 529 6.58 2.64 10.36
CA ALA A 529 7.46 1.86 11.23
C ALA A 529 6.76 0.57 11.70
N GLY A 530 7.43 -0.58 11.53
CA GLY A 530 6.87 -1.90 11.84
C GLY A 530 5.96 -2.51 10.77
N ASP A 531 5.72 -1.82 9.64
CA ASP A 531 5.03 -2.41 8.49
C ASP A 531 5.98 -3.33 7.71
N HIS A 532 5.81 -4.63 7.88
CA HIS A 532 6.57 -5.69 7.21
C HIS A 532 5.84 -6.30 6.00
N GLY A 533 4.95 -5.53 5.37
CA GLY A 533 4.15 -5.94 4.21
C GLY A 533 4.99 -6.29 2.96
N PRO A 534 4.35 -6.83 1.91
CA PRO A 534 5.04 -7.39 0.75
C PRO A 534 5.54 -6.36 -0.27
N VAL A 535 5.20 -5.07 -0.08
CA VAL A 535 5.46 -4.00 -1.06
C VAL A 535 4.84 -4.35 -2.44
N GLY A 536 3.66 -4.99 -2.42
CA GLY A 536 3.08 -5.67 -3.58
C GLY A 536 2.67 -4.75 -4.74
N VAL A 537 2.23 -3.52 -4.45
CA VAL A 537 1.83 -2.56 -5.49
C VAL A 537 3.01 -2.19 -6.38
N GLN A 538 4.15 -1.85 -5.76
CA GLN A 538 5.37 -1.47 -6.48
C GLN A 538 6.01 -2.69 -7.15
N TYR A 539 5.93 -3.86 -6.53
CA TYR A 539 6.34 -5.12 -7.16
C TYR A 539 5.64 -5.32 -8.52
N GLN A 540 4.31 -5.24 -8.54
CA GLN A 540 3.53 -5.41 -9.78
C GLN A 540 3.79 -4.27 -10.79
N ALA A 541 3.96 -3.04 -10.32
CA ALA A 541 4.30 -1.91 -11.18
C ALA A 541 5.65 -2.11 -11.89
N LEU A 542 6.67 -2.62 -11.19
CA LEU A 542 7.97 -2.92 -11.77
C LEU A 542 7.94 -4.11 -12.73
N LEU A 543 7.17 -5.16 -12.42
CA LEU A 543 6.94 -6.25 -13.36
C LEU A 543 6.30 -5.75 -14.66
N ALA A 544 5.30 -4.87 -14.56
CA ALA A 544 4.69 -4.25 -15.73
C ALA A 544 5.68 -3.36 -16.50
N LEU A 545 6.48 -2.57 -15.79
CA LEU A 545 7.47 -1.66 -16.37
C LEU A 545 8.55 -2.41 -17.17
N GLY A 546 9.05 -3.51 -16.62
CA GLY A 546 10.05 -4.36 -17.25
C GLY A 546 9.45 -5.43 -18.18
N GLU A 547 8.14 -5.41 -18.43
CA GLU A 547 7.42 -6.44 -19.19
C GLU A 547 7.69 -7.88 -18.70
N ASN A 548 7.92 -8.05 -17.39
CA ASN A 548 8.35 -9.30 -16.74
C ASN A 548 9.66 -9.91 -17.32
N LYS A 549 10.50 -9.09 -17.97
CA LYS A 549 11.80 -9.44 -18.56
C LYS A 549 13.00 -9.00 -17.72
N LYS A 550 12.76 -8.27 -16.62
CA LYS A 550 13.75 -7.78 -15.67
C LYS A 550 13.48 -8.40 -14.29
N MET A 551 14.54 -8.69 -13.53
CA MET A 551 14.37 -8.91 -12.08
C MET A 551 13.96 -7.61 -11.41
N VAL A 552 13.23 -7.73 -10.30
CA VAL A 552 12.87 -6.58 -9.44
C VAL A 552 13.49 -6.75 -8.05
N THR A 553 13.86 -5.65 -7.38
CA THR A 553 14.55 -5.70 -6.09
C THR A 553 14.27 -4.50 -5.19
N LEU A 554 14.61 -4.62 -3.89
CA LEU A 554 14.46 -3.57 -2.86
C LEU A 554 15.84 -3.11 -2.35
N PRO A 555 16.55 -2.24 -3.06
CA PRO A 555 17.93 -1.86 -2.72
C PRO A 555 18.02 -0.85 -1.58
N GLU A 556 16.88 -0.37 -1.07
CA GLU A 556 16.74 0.23 0.25
C GLU A 556 15.39 -0.21 0.86
N VAL A 557 15.41 -0.60 2.13
CA VAL A 557 14.21 -0.78 2.94
C VAL A 557 14.39 -0.16 4.33
N GLY A 558 13.36 0.54 4.80
CA GLY A 558 13.24 0.93 6.20
C GLY A 558 12.79 -0.24 7.06
N SER A 559 11.62 -0.82 6.74
CA SER A 559 11.11 -2.04 7.36
C SER A 559 11.38 -3.24 6.45
N ILE A 560 11.98 -4.31 6.98
CA ILE A 560 12.28 -5.52 6.24
C ILE A 560 10.94 -6.23 5.92
N PRO A 561 10.65 -6.58 4.66
CA PRO A 561 9.45 -7.33 4.33
C PRO A 561 9.52 -8.74 4.92
N ASP A 562 8.44 -9.18 5.57
CA ASP A 562 8.39 -10.50 6.21
C ASP A 562 8.42 -11.61 5.15
N PRO A 563 9.39 -12.56 5.19
CA PRO A 563 9.48 -13.64 4.21
C PRO A 563 8.22 -14.51 4.12
N ASP A 564 7.49 -14.67 5.23
CA ASP A 564 6.20 -15.41 5.21
C ASP A 564 5.15 -14.68 4.39
N ILE A 565 5.12 -13.34 4.48
CA ILE A 565 4.19 -12.48 3.75
C ILE A 565 4.61 -12.43 2.27
N LEU A 566 5.90 -12.25 1.97
CA LEU A 566 6.41 -12.30 0.59
C LEU A 566 6.01 -13.59 -0.13
N LYS A 567 6.19 -14.73 0.54
CA LYS A 567 5.81 -16.04 0.01
C LYS A 567 4.30 -16.15 -0.23
N ALA A 568 3.48 -15.64 0.68
CA ALA A 568 2.03 -15.70 0.56
C ALA A 568 1.48 -14.82 -0.57
N TYR A 569 2.12 -13.68 -0.83
CA TYR A 569 1.74 -12.74 -1.88
C TYR A 569 2.46 -12.98 -3.21
N HIS A 570 3.36 -13.97 -3.27
CA HIS A 570 4.22 -14.21 -4.43
C HIS A 570 4.98 -12.96 -4.87
N ALA A 571 5.42 -12.16 -3.90
CA ALA A 571 6.25 -10.98 -4.13
C ALA A 571 7.72 -11.41 -4.19
N ASP A 572 8.13 -11.95 -5.33
CA ASP A 572 9.47 -12.51 -5.55
C ASP A 572 10.54 -11.43 -5.73
N TRP A 573 10.72 -10.55 -4.74
CA TRP A 573 11.82 -9.60 -4.70
C TRP A 573 13.17 -10.34 -4.71
N SER A 574 14.09 -9.94 -5.59
CA SER A 574 15.40 -10.60 -5.73
C SER A 574 16.23 -10.47 -4.45
N TYR A 575 16.31 -9.27 -3.89
CA TYR A 575 16.98 -8.99 -2.63
C TYR A 575 16.36 -7.80 -1.90
N PHE A 576 16.68 -7.65 -0.62
CA PHE A 576 16.48 -6.41 0.13
C PHE A 576 17.82 -5.88 0.67
N VAL A 577 17.92 -4.57 0.91
CA VAL A 577 19.04 -3.96 1.65
C VAL A 577 18.46 -3.02 2.70
N THR A 578 18.58 -3.37 3.97
CA THR A 578 18.09 -2.51 5.06
C THR A 578 18.97 -1.28 5.17
N TRP A 579 18.35 -0.09 5.30
CA TRP A 579 19.09 1.14 5.53
C TRP A 579 19.81 1.11 6.89
N ASN A 580 20.70 2.07 7.12
CA ASN A 580 21.53 2.10 8.32
C ASN A 580 20.83 2.78 9.51
N ASP A 581 21.59 3.03 10.57
CA ASP A 581 21.12 3.70 11.79
C ASP A 581 19.84 3.08 12.36
N GLU A 582 18.80 3.88 12.60
CA GLU A 582 17.57 3.49 13.28
C GLU A 582 16.77 2.39 12.57
N TYR A 583 16.98 2.19 11.26
CA TYR A 583 16.33 1.12 10.51
C TYR A 583 16.90 -0.25 10.85
N ILE A 584 18.16 -0.33 11.32
CA ILE A 584 18.80 -1.59 11.70
C ILE A 584 19.06 -1.72 13.20
N ASN A 585 19.57 -0.67 13.85
CA ASN A 585 20.07 -0.72 15.22
C ASN A 585 19.03 -0.37 16.29
N ALA A 586 17.89 0.21 15.89
CA ALA A 586 16.75 0.45 16.77
C ALA A 586 15.65 -0.61 16.56
N ASP A 587 14.70 -0.67 17.49
CA ASP A 587 13.55 -1.58 17.43
C ASP A 587 12.29 -0.91 16.83
N THR A 588 12.38 0.36 16.44
CA THR A 588 11.24 1.13 15.90
C THR A 588 10.70 0.54 14.60
N TYR A 589 11.58 0.21 13.66
CA TYR A 589 11.21 -0.30 12.33
C TYR A 589 11.25 -1.82 12.25
N ASN A 590 12.31 -2.40 12.80
CA ASN A 590 12.57 -3.83 12.78
C ASN A 590 13.01 -4.24 14.18
N ASP A 591 12.12 -4.79 15.01
CA ASP A 591 12.51 -5.21 16.36
C ASP A 591 13.51 -6.39 16.32
N LEU A 592 14.33 -6.54 17.37
CA LEU A 592 15.35 -7.60 17.43
C LEU A 592 14.79 -9.01 17.25
N ALA A 593 13.59 -9.31 17.76
CA ALA A 593 12.98 -10.63 17.61
C ALA A 593 12.60 -10.88 16.15
N PHE A 594 12.05 -9.88 15.46
CA PHE A 594 11.74 -9.93 14.05
C PHE A 594 13.00 -10.08 13.19
N LYS A 595 14.07 -9.29 13.45
CA LYS A 595 15.36 -9.44 12.76
C LYS A 595 15.90 -10.87 12.90
N LYS A 596 15.85 -11.45 14.10
CA LYS A 596 16.24 -12.86 14.33
C LYS A 596 15.34 -13.85 13.60
N LYS A 597 14.02 -13.62 13.53
CA LYS A 597 13.09 -14.42 12.74
C LYS A 597 13.51 -14.43 11.26
N VAL A 598 13.66 -13.25 10.66
CA VAL A 598 14.02 -13.09 9.24
C VAL A 598 15.35 -13.79 8.94
N TYR A 599 16.39 -13.55 9.72
CA TYR A 599 17.71 -14.14 9.45
C TYR A 599 17.79 -15.64 9.80
N ALA A 600 16.88 -16.18 10.62
CA ALA A 600 16.74 -17.62 10.85
C ALA A 600 16.01 -18.33 9.71
N ASP A 601 15.23 -17.62 8.89
CA ASP A 601 14.50 -18.20 7.77
C ASP A 601 15.46 -18.78 6.71
N PRO A 602 15.27 -20.05 6.27
CA PRO A 602 16.13 -20.68 5.26
C PRO A 602 15.95 -20.12 3.84
N THR A 603 14.86 -19.40 3.58
CA THR A 603 14.58 -18.73 2.30
C THR A 603 15.24 -17.36 2.19
N VAL A 604 15.67 -16.77 3.31
CA VAL A 604 16.45 -15.53 3.35
C VAL A 604 17.94 -15.88 3.24
N LEU A 605 18.53 -15.69 2.07
CA LEU A 605 19.92 -16.09 1.79
C LEU A 605 20.90 -15.11 2.42
N LYS A 606 21.88 -15.66 3.13
CA LYS A 606 22.94 -14.96 3.87
C LYS A 606 24.29 -15.21 3.21
N LEU A 607 25.34 -14.55 3.68
CA LEU A 607 26.72 -14.75 3.17
C LEU A 607 27.10 -16.23 3.04
N LYS A 608 26.82 -17.02 4.09
CA LYS A 608 27.15 -18.44 4.16
C LYS A 608 26.43 -19.31 3.11
N ASP A 609 25.32 -18.83 2.57
CA ASP A 609 24.46 -19.57 1.64
C ASP A 609 24.87 -19.36 0.17
N LEU A 610 25.78 -18.42 -0.10
CA LEU A 610 26.16 -18.02 -1.46
C LEU A 610 27.07 -19.03 -2.18
N GLY A 611 27.90 -19.76 -1.43
CA GLY A 611 28.93 -20.63 -2.02
C GLY A 611 29.90 -19.87 -2.94
N ASN A 612 30.45 -20.55 -3.96
CA ASN A 612 31.33 -19.93 -4.96
C ASN A 612 30.52 -19.36 -6.14
N TRP A 613 29.66 -18.39 -5.87
CA TRP A 613 28.82 -17.75 -6.89
C TRP A 613 29.63 -17.04 -7.98
N LYS A 614 30.83 -16.54 -7.67
CA LYS A 614 31.71 -15.87 -8.65
C LYS A 614 32.21 -16.81 -9.73
N GLY A 615 32.24 -18.12 -9.45
CA GLY A 615 32.84 -19.10 -10.35
C GLY A 615 34.34 -18.83 -10.56
N VAL A 616 35.03 -18.41 -9.49
CA VAL A 616 36.48 -18.14 -9.53
C VAL A 616 37.22 -19.28 -8.85
N GLN A 617 38.34 -19.68 -9.44
CA GLN A 617 39.28 -20.66 -8.90
C GLN A 617 40.37 -19.97 -8.09
N ALA A 618 40.65 -20.53 -6.92
CA ALA A 618 41.77 -20.09 -6.11
C ALA A 618 43.10 -20.32 -6.82
N LYS A 619 44.16 -19.65 -6.36
CA LYS A 619 45.53 -19.94 -6.80
C LYS A 619 45.83 -21.42 -6.54
N TYR A 620 46.42 -22.10 -7.52
CA TYR A 620 46.63 -23.54 -7.56
C TYR A 620 45.35 -24.40 -7.72
N GLY A 621 44.18 -23.80 -7.89
CA GLY A 621 42.95 -24.53 -8.26
C GLY A 621 43.00 -25.00 -9.70
N GLN A 622 42.39 -26.15 -9.99
CA GLN A 622 42.19 -26.62 -11.37
C GLN A 622 41.23 -25.66 -12.07
N CYS A 623 41.58 -25.21 -13.28
CA CYS A 623 40.79 -24.26 -14.06
C CYS A 623 40.51 -24.75 -15.49
N GLY A 624 41.00 -25.93 -15.84
CA GLY A 624 40.86 -26.50 -17.17
C GLY A 624 41.43 -27.91 -17.26
N GLY A 625 41.51 -28.41 -18.48
CA GLY A 625 41.86 -29.78 -18.82
C GLY A 625 40.67 -30.63 -19.27
N ASN A 626 40.97 -31.69 -20.01
CA ASN A 626 39.99 -32.62 -20.57
C ASN A 626 39.09 -33.21 -19.48
N GLY A 627 37.77 -33.03 -19.64
CA GLY A 627 36.75 -33.54 -18.72
C GLY A 627 36.51 -32.65 -17.50
N TYR A 628 37.22 -31.53 -17.35
CA TYR A 628 36.96 -30.56 -16.29
C TYR A 628 35.69 -29.75 -16.59
N THR A 629 34.76 -29.74 -15.63
CA THR A 629 33.46 -29.02 -15.73
C THR A 629 33.31 -27.91 -14.68
N GLY A 630 34.37 -27.62 -13.93
CA GLY A 630 34.36 -26.59 -12.90
C GLY A 630 34.67 -25.20 -13.46
N PRO A 631 34.76 -24.18 -12.59
CA PRO A 631 35.07 -22.82 -13.01
C PRO A 631 36.45 -22.70 -13.65
N SER A 632 36.54 -21.93 -14.74
CA SER A 632 37.78 -21.70 -15.50
C SER A 632 38.41 -20.33 -15.27
N LEU A 633 37.68 -19.42 -14.61
CA LEU A 633 38.18 -18.10 -14.24
C LEU A 633 39.09 -18.22 -13.03
N CYS A 634 40.30 -17.68 -13.12
CA CYS A 634 41.27 -17.67 -12.02
C CYS A 634 41.17 -16.38 -11.20
N ILE A 635 41.52 -16.47 -9.92
CA ILE A 635 41.60 -15.33 -9.01
C ILE A 635 42.64 -14.29 -9.48
N VAL A 636 42.41 -13.02 -9.13
CA VAL A 636 43.27 -11.88 -9.47
C VAL A 636 44.75 -12.22 -9.33
N GLY A 637 45.53 -11.89 -10.34
CA GLY A 637 46.98 -12.09 -10.37
C GLY A 637 47.42 -13.48 -10.80
N THR A 638 46.50 -14.38 -11.15
CA THR A 638 46.81 -15.72 -11.69
C THR A 638 46.17 -15.94 -13.06
N LYS A 639 46.71 -16.87 -13.84
CA LYS A 639 46.16 -17.27 -15.15
C LYS A 639 45.96 -18.76 -15.23
N CYS A 640 44.91 -19.19 -15.91
CA CYS A 640 44.70 -20.61 -16.18
C CYS A 640 45.79 -21.10 -17.13
N THR A 641 46.69 -21.92 -16.61
CA THR A 641 47.92 -22.35 -17.27
C THR A 641 47.93 -23.86 -17.35
N SER A 642 48.21 -24.42 -18.54
CA SER A 642 48.32 -25.87 -18.67
C SER A 642 49.56 -26.38 -17.96
N VAL A 643 49.37 -27.27 -16.97
CA VAL A 643 50.46 -27.84 -16.17
C VAL A 643 50.72 -29.29 -16.58
N ALA A 644 49.68 -30.05 -16.93
CA ALA A 644 49.80 -31.40 -17.49
C ALA A 644 48.80 -31.59 -18.66
N PRO A 645 49.10 -31.02 -19.85
CA PRO A 645 48.20 -31.11 -21.00
C PRO A 645 48.00 -32.56 -21.49
N PRO A 646 46.82 -32.90 -22.03
CA PRO A 646 45.61 -32.08 -22.13
C PRO A 646 44.71 -32.15 -20.89
N TRP A 647 45.15 -32.75 -19.79
CA TRP A 647 44.26 -33.21 -18.70
C TRP A 647 44.11 -32.22 -17.55
N PHE A 648 45.08 -31.33 -17.35
CA PHE A 648 45.10 -30.47 -16.16
C PHE A 648 45.70 -29.09 -16.45
N ASP A 649 44.84 -28.08 -16.29
CA ASP A 649 45.23 -26.68 -16.25
C ASP A 649 44.95 -26.12 -14.85
N GLN A 650 45.80 -25.21 -14.38
CA GLN A 650 45.80 -24.69 -13.02
C GLN A 650 45.98 -23.17 -13.01
N CYS A 651 45.38 -22.50 -12.04
CA CYS A 651 45.62 -21.08 -11.80
C CYS A 651 47.02 -20.85 -11.22
N LEU A 652 47.92 -20.26 -12.02
CA LEU A 652 49.31 -19.96 -11.64
C LEU A 652 49.61 -18.46 -11.61
#